data_AF-A0A091FIF8-F1
#
_entry.id   AF-A0A091FIF8-F1
#
_cell.length_a   1.000
_cell.length_b   1.000
_cell.length_c   1.000
_cell.angle_alpha   90.00
_cell.angle_beta   90.00
_cell.angle_gamma   90.00
#
_symmetry.space_group_name_H-M   'P 1'
#
loop_
_entity.id
_entity.type
_entity.pdbx_description
1 polymer ?
#
loop_
_entity_poly.entity_id
_entity_poly.type
_entity_poly.pdbx_seq_one_letter_code
_entity_poly.pdbx_strand_id
1 'polypeptide(L)'
;MSPQSEKKPGSFRSLRLTMRFIIPLVIAMTILAYALLPLVDKLTLHWFIRDLDMRSQLIANTIQEPLGEFLEQGNTARINSLMRRAIQDERLFAMGFCDAQGKLLYSTSKFPDDVTCPSPDSPAPEKPSILKLPSGLVHVAVKPVLIAGVPSGYLFLIHDMSFIESRSADTRKYIVLLFVILFLVISFITVLVAHLSWRGWMSGVRALLRGESMVQPFAEGPNSELQPLMGDLRTLLRTIDAERRLADDVTISWNPDKLRELLYKQLTGEQILVVSNREPYIHMKGKEGIEIQRPASGLVTAVEPVMKACSGTWIAHGGGTADREVVDKKDHVSIPPEHPQYTLRRIWLSREEEKGYYYGFANEGLWPLCHIAHVRPIFRTSDWQHYVTINQRFADAVVKEADRDDPVVLVQDYHFALLPGMLRKALPKSTIITFWHIPWPNPEAFGICPWREELLQGMLGSTILGFHTPFHCKNFMETVDRYLETRVDHASATISHGGNLTLVEAYPISIQWPPPWQDNQPSVAQCRAEIRKLLKIDNDCLIGIGVDRLDYTKGILERLRAVESLLENHPEMVGRFSFVQIAAPSRSVLEEYQAFEARVRALATHINQRFANGAYQPVYLRVEHHEPEEVNRYYRAADVCMVTSLHDGMNLVAKEFIASRDDERGVLVLSQFTGAAHELYEALIVNPYHIEQTADALYQALTMPEFEQRERMRSMRSMVRDFNVYRWAGRMLIDASKIRQREKLAARIGMET
;
A
#
# COMPACT_ATOMS: atom_id res chain seq x y z
N MET A 1 73.81 51.38 -31.13
CA MET A 1 73.84 50.54 -29.92
C MET A 1 72.46 49.95 -29.73
N SER A 2 72.30 48.66 -30.05
CA SER A 2 71.03 47.94 -29.94
C SER A 2 70.95 47.20 -28.59
N PRO A 3 69.81 47.22 -27.88
CA PRO A 3 69.58 46.32 -26.76
C PRO A 3 68.73 45.10 -27.19
N GLN A 4 68.93 44.03 -26.43
CA GLN A 4 68.61 42.65 -26.72
C GLN A 4 67.13 42.28 -26.55
N SER A 5 66.71 41.30 -27.35
CA SER A 5 65.43 40.59 -27.28
C SER A 5 65.52 39.41 -26.31
N GLU A 6 64.73 39.44 -25.24
CA GLU A 6 64.48 38.29 -24.36
C GLU A 6 63.19 37.56 -24.78
N LYS A 7 63.31 36.31 -25.24
CA LYS A 7 62.21 35.40 -25.55
C LYS A 7 61.60 34.83 -24.25
N LYS A 8 60.29 35.02 -24.04
CA LYS A 8 59.50 34.30 -23.03
C LYS A 8 59.20 32.85 -23.47
N PRO A 9 59.55 31.81 -22.69
CA PRO A 9 59.09 30.44 -22.91
C PRO A 9 57.84 30.17 -22.04
N GLY A 10 56.67 29.94 -22.65
CA GLY A 10 55.44 29.82 -21.84
C GLY A 10 54.24 29.07 -22.41
N SER A 11 54.31 28.43 -23.58
CA SER A 11 53.15 27.73 -24.17
C SER A 11 53.25 26.19 -24.08
N PHE A 12 54.45 25.61 -24.13
CA PHE A 12 54.63 24.15 -24.21
C PHE A 12 54.43 23.35 -22.91
N ARG A 13 54.39 24.00 -21.73
CA ARG A 13 54.20 23.30 -20.44
C ARG A 13 52.73 23.01 -20.11
N SER A 14 51.79 23.86 -20.55
CA SER A 14 50.35 23.66 -20.27
C SER A 14 49.78 22.49 -21.09
N LEU A 15 50.17 22.36 -22.36
CA LEU A 15 49.72 21.27 -23.24
C LEU A 15 50.18 19.87 -22.77
N ARG A 16 51.39 19.78 -22.20
CA ARG A 16 51.92 18.51 -21.66
C ARG A 16 51.19 18.04 -20.40
N LEU A 17 50.62 18.97 -19.62
CA LEU A 17 49.87 18.64 -18.41
C LEU A 17 48.46 18.17 -18.75
N THR A 18 47.76 18.80 -19.69
CA THR A 18 46.43 18.33 -20.14
C THR A 18 46.49 16.98 -20.86
N MET A 19 47.53 16.74 -21.66
CA MET A 19 47.72 15.44 -22.34
C MET A 19 47.90 14.26 -21.36
N ARG A 20 48.43 14.49 -20.14
CA ARG A 20 48.58 13.43 -19.13
C ARG A 20 47.27 12.89 -18.58
N PHE A 21 46.17 13.64 -18.67
CA PHE A 21 44.86 13.22 -18.19
C PHE A 21 43.95 12.73 -19.31
N ILE A 22 44.08 13.30 -20.52
CA ILE A 22 43.26 12.92 -21.66
C ILE A 22 43.65 11.54 -22.20
N ILE A 23 44.95 11.21 -22.26
CA ILE A 23 45.41 9.92 -22.82
C ILE A 23 44.90 8.71 -22.01
N PRO A 24 45.02 8.66 -20.67
CA PRO A 24 44.45 7.55 -19.89
C PRO A 24 42.93 7.47 -20.00
N LEU A 25 42.24 8.61 -20.10
CA LEU A 25 40.79 8.67 -20.24
C LEU A 25 40.33 8.07 -21.59
N VAL A 26 41.02 8.38 -22.69
CA VAL A 26 40.76 7.75 -24.00
C VAL A 26 40.95 6.25 -23.91
N ILE A 27 42.03 5.78 -23.29
CA ILE A 27 42.33 4.35 -23.15
C ILE A 27 41.23 3.65 -22.33
N ALA A 28 40.84 4.22 -21.18
CA ALA A 28 39.80 3.66 -20.33
C ALA A 28 38.44 3.60 -21.01
N MET A 29 38.03 4.67 -21.71
CA MET A 29 36.77 4.71 -22.46
C MET A 29 36.76 3.74 -23.64
N THR A 30 37.90 3.57 -24.32
CA THR A 30 38.02 2.62 -25.43
C THR A 30 37.90 1.17 -24.93
N ILE A 31 38.57 0.83 -23.83
CA ILE A 31 38.48 -0.50 -23.21
C ILE A 31 37.05 -0.78 -22.74
N LEU A 32 36.41 0.20 -22.10
CA LEU A 32 35.04 0.07 -21.61
C LEU A 32 34.04 -0.12 -22.76
N ALA A 33 34.14 0.67 -23.82
CA ALA A 33 33.32 0.52 -25.02
C ALA A 33 33.53 -0.85 -25.69
N TYR A 34 34.78 -1.30 -25.79
CA TYR A 34 35.13 -2.61 -26.35
C TYR A 34 34.54 -3.78 -25.53
N ALA A 35 34.47 -3.64 -24.21
CA ALA A 35 33.88 -4.66 -23.33
C ALA A 35 32.33 -4.66 -23.36
N LEU A 36 31.70 -3.48 -23.41
CA LEU A 36 30.24 -3.33 -23.33
C LEU A 36 29.52 -3.68 -24.63
N LEU A 37 30.08 -3.31 -25.78
CA LEU A 37 29.47 -3.57 -27.09
C LEU A 37 29.09 -5.04 -27.34
N PRO A 38 29.99 -6.04 -27.16
CA PRO A 38 29.64 -7.44 -27.39
C PRO A 38 28.65 -7.99 -26.35
N LEU A 39 28.63 -7.43 -25.13
CA LEU A 39 27.67 -7.82 -24.10
C LEU A 39 26.26 -7.36 -24.46
N VAL A 40 26.12 -6.11 -24.88
CA VAL A 40 24.83 -5.56 -25.30
C VAL A 40 24.31 -6.36 -26.49
N ASP A 41 25.10 -6.55 -27.56
CA ASP A 41 24.67 -7.31 -28.75
C ASP A 41 24.14 -8.72 -28.40
N LYS A 42 24.79 -9.43 -27.46
CA LYS A 42 24.31 -10.73 -26.97
C LYS A 42 22.99 -10.64 -26.21
N LEU A 43 22.84 -9.65 -25.34
CA LEU A 43 21.63 -9.45 -24.55
C LEU A 43 20.44 -9.03 -25.43
N THR A 44 20.64 -8.11 -26.39
CA THR A 44 19.57 -7.70 -27.31
C THR A 44 19.11 -8.87 -28.16
N LEU A 45 20.04 -9.66 -28.71
CA LEU A 45 19.69 -10.82 -29.51
C LEU A 45 18.88 -11.85 -28.70
N HIS A 46 19.32 -12.15 -27.47
CA HIS A 46 18.61 -13.09 -26.59
C HIS A 46 17.19 -12.59 -26.24
N TRP A 47 17.05 -11.30 -25.98
CA TRP A 47 15.75 -10.68 -25.69
C TRP A 47 14.78 -10.79 -26.87
N PHE A 48 15.24 -10.48 -28.08
CA PHE A 48 14.40 -10.59 -29.28
C PHE A 48 14.03 -12.03 -29.62
N ILE A 49 14.93 -12.99 -29.43
CA ILE A 49 14.61 -14.43 -29.60
C ILE A 49 13.50 -14.84 -28.64
N ARG A 50 13.56 -14.39 -27.38
CA ARG A 50 12.53 -14.70 -26.38
C ARG A 50 11.18 -14.06 -26.72
N ASP A 51 11.19 -12.82 -27.23
CA ASP A 51 9.96 -12.16 -27.69
C ASP A 51 9.32 -12.90 -28.87
N LEU A 52 10.12 -13.33 -29.86
CA LEU A 52 9.64 -14.10 -31.00
C LEU A 52 9.06 -15.46 -30.60
N ASP A 53 9.66 -16.16 -29.63
CA ASP A 53 9.14 -17.45 -29.13
C ASP A 53 7.81 -17.28 -28.38
N MET A 54 7.68 -16.24 -27.53
CA MET A 54 6.42 -15.95 -26.84
C MET A 54 5.28 -15.62 -27.84
N ARG A 55 5.58 -14.85 -28.89
CA ARG A 55 4.62 -14.57 -29.97
C ARG A 55 4.26 -15.84 -30.75
N SER A 56 5.25 -16.67 -31.06
CA SER A 56 5.03 -17.96 -31.73
C SER A 56 4.09 -18.85 -30.91
N GLN A 57 4.25 -18.90 -29.60
CA GLN A 57 3.35 -19.64 -28.70
C GLN A 57 1.92 -19.11 -28.76
N LEU A 58 1.74 -17.78 -28.77
CA LEU A 58 0.42 -17.16 -28.82
C LEU A 58 -0.28 -17.41 -30.16
N ILE A 59 0.46 -17.34 -31.27
CA ILE A 59 -0.05 -17.66 -32.61
C ILE A 59 -0.43 -19.14 -32.69
N ALA A 60 0.44 -20.04 -32.20
CA ALA A 60 0.16 -21.48 -32.17
C ALA A 60 -1.12 -21.78 -31.38
N ASN A 61 -1.24 -21.27 -30.15
CA ASN A 61 -2.41 -21.50 -29.30
C ASN A 61 -3.70 -20.96 -29.94
N THR A 62 -3.65 -19.80 -30.58
CA THR A 62 -4.83 -19.19 -31.25
C THR A 62 -5.27 -19.98 -32.49
N ILE A 63 -4.31 -20.54 -33.24
CA ILE A 63 -4.59 -21.27 -34.48
C ILE A 63 -4.91 -22.75 -34.22
N GLN A 64 -4.47 -23.31 -33.10
CA GLN A 64 -4.55 -24.74 -32.81
C GLN A 64 -5.97 -25.30 -32.90
N GLU A 65 -6.96 -24.64 -32.30
CA GLU A 65 -8.34 -25.13 -32.27
C GLU A 65 -9.03 -25.06 -33.66
N PRO A 66 -9.01 -23.92 -34.39
CA PRO A 66 -9.51 -23.87 -35.77
C PRO A 66 -8.76 -24.80 -36.73
N LEU A 67 -7.45 -24.95 -36.55
CA LEU A 67 -6.63 -25.84 -37.38
C LEU A 67 -6.97 -27.31 -37.12
N GLY A 68 -7.19 -27.70 -35.86
CA GLY A 68 -7.63 -29.04 -35.48
C GLY A 68 -8.96 -29.41 -36.12
N GLU A 69 -9.97 -28.53 -36.05
CA GLU A 69 -11.27 -28.76 -36.69
C GLU A 69 -11.16 -28.92 -38.21
N PHE A 70 -10.35 -28.10 -38.88
CA PHE A 70 -10.20 -28.19 -40.33
C PHE A 70 -9.37 -29.41 -40.77
N LEU A 71 -8.44 -29.87 -39.94
CA LEU A 71 -7.68 -31.11 -40.16
C LEU A 71 -8.59 -32.33 -40.04
N GLU A 72 -9.48 -32.40 -39.05
CA GLU A 72 -10.47 -33.49 -38.92
C GLU A 72 -11.44 -33.54 -40.11
N GLN A 73 -11.83 -32.38 -40.65
CA GLN A 73 -12.72 -32.27 -41.80
C GLN A 73 -12.02 -32.51 -43.15
N GLY A 74 -10.69 -32.61 -43.19
CA GLY A 74 -9.91 -32.74 -44.43
C GLY A 74 -10.06 -31.54 -45.39
N ASN A 75 -10.46 -30.36 -44.88
CA ASN A 75 -10.79 -29.21 -45.72
C ASN A 75 -9.55 -28.37 -46.05
N THR A 76 -8.81 -28.81 -47.07
CA THR A 76 -7.56 -28.18 -47.52
C THR A 76 -7.70 -26.71 -47.90
N ALA A 77 -8.85 -26.29 -48.43
CA ALA A 77 -9.11 -24.89 -48.81
C ALA A 77 -9.17 -23.97 -47.58
N ARG A 78 -9.82 -24.41 -46.50
CA ARG A 78 -9.92 -23.63 -45.25
C ARG A 78 -8.60 -23.57 -44.50
N ILE A 79 -7.83 -24.66 -44.46
CA ILE A 79 -6.48 -24.69 -43.85
C ILE A 79 -5.55 -23.69 -44.55
N ASN A 80 -5.53 -23.72 -45.90
CA ASN A 80 -4.73 -22.77 -46.67
C ASN A 80 -5.17 -21.30 -46.46
N SER A 81 -6.47 -21.05 -46.32
CA SER A 81 -6.97 -19.70 -46.00
C SER A 81 -6.60 -19.23 -44.59
N LEU A 82 -6.65 -20.13 -43.59
CA LEU A 82 -6.24 -19.86 -42.22
C LEU A 82 -4.75 -19.52 -42.16
N MET A 83 -3.90 -20.33 -42.81
CA MET A 83 -2.46 -20.09 -42.86
C MET A 83 -2.11 -18.79 -43.59
N ARG A 84 -2.79 -18.46 -44.70
CA ARG A 84 -2.58 -17.18 -45.40
C ARG A 84 -2.98 -15.97 -44.57
N ARG A 85 -4.08 -16.04 -43.80
CA ARG A 85 -4.50 -14.94 -42.91
C ARG A 85 -3.51 -14.73 -41.77
N ALA A 86 -3.01 -15.80 -41.19
CA ALA A 86 -2.02 -15.72 -40.11
C ALA A 86 -0.66 -15.17 -40.56
N ILE A 87 -0.30 -15.27 -41.84
CA ILE A 87 0.91 -14.65 -42.44
C ILE A 87 0.71 -13.18 -42.84
N GLN A 88 -0.50 -12.61 -42.68
CA GLN A 88 -0.69 -11.17 -42.90
C GLN A 88 -0.02 -10.30 -41.83
N ASP A 89 0.42 -10.88 -40.72
CA ASP A 89 1.30 -10.22 -39.76
C ASP A 89 2.67 -9.98 -40.42
N GLU A 90 3.14 -8.72 -40.40
CA GLU A 90 4.40 -8.29 -41.03
C GLU A 90 5.64 -9.07 -40.57
N ARG A 91 5.56 -9.83 -39.45
CA ARG A 91 6.71 -10.51 -38.83
C ARG A 91 6.74 -12.02 -39.00
N LEU A 92 5.67 -12.63 -39.52
CA LEU A 92 5.62 -14.08 -39.76
C LEU A 92 5.96 -14.35 -41.23
N PHE A 93 7.16 -14.86 -41.49
CA PHE A 93 7.69 -15.08 -42.83
C PHE A 93 7.04 -16.27 -43.53
N ALA A 94 6.89 -17.38 -42.81
CA ALA A 94 6.29 -18.61 -43.34
C ALA A 94 5.69 -19.49 -42.23
N MET A 95 4.80 -20.40 -42.62
CA MET A 95 4.24 -21.42 -41.74
C MET A 95 4.14 -22.76 -42.45
N GLY A 96 4.26 -23.84 -41.68
CA GLY A 96 4.07 -25.20 -42.17
C GLY A 96 3.51 -26.12 -41.10
N PHE A 97 2.76 -27.13 -41.52
CA PHE A 97 2.24 -28.17 -40.65
C PHE A 97 2.73 -29.53 -41.12
N CYS A 98 3.40 -30.24 -40.22
CA CYS A 98 3.88 -31.60 -40.41
C CYS A 98 2.99 -32.56 -39.63
N ASP A 99 2.66 -33.70 -40.23
CA ASP A 99 1.99 -34.79 -39.51
C ASP A 99 2.94 -35.52 -38.55
N ALA A 100 2.38 -36.42 -37.75
CA ALA A 100 3.14 -37.27 -36.82
C ALA A 100 4.12 -38.24 -37.51
N GLN A 101 3.99 -38.45 -38.83
CA GLN A 101 4.87 -39.29 -39.64
C GLN A 101 6.03 -38.50 -40.26
N GLY A 102 6.13 -37.20 -39.97
CA GLY A 102 7.20 -36.34 -40.47
C GLY A 102 7.00 -35.90 -41.92
N LYS A 103 5.78 -35.94 -42.45
CA LYS A 103 5.44 -35.43 -43.78
C LYS A 103 4.85 -34.03 -43.68
N LEU A 104 5.39 -33.10 -44.46
CA LEU A 104 4.84 -31.75 -44.59
C LEU A 104 3.53 -31.84 -45.39
N LEU A 105 2.39 -31.60 -44.72
CA LEU A 105 1.07 -31.69 -45.34
C LEU A 105 0.60 -30.35 -45.89
N TYR A 106 0.90 -29.27 -45.18
CA TYR A 106 0.48 -27.92 -45.55
C TYR A 106 1.63 -26.95 -45.30
N SER A 107 1.89 -26.08 -46.27
CA SER A 107 2.89 -25.04 -46.14
C SER A 107 2.46 -23.80 -46.90
N THR A 108 2.98 -22.66 -46.47
CA THR A 108 2.79 -21.42 -47.20
C THR A 108 3.87 -21.23 -48.26
N SER A 109 3.62 -20.37 -49.24
CA SER A 109 4.46 -20.26 -50.44
C SER A 109 5.91 -19.82 -50.20
N LYS A 110 6.24 -19.33 -48.99
CA LYS A 110 7.57 -18.91 -48.58
C LYS A 110 8.23 -19.88 -47.59
N PHE A 111 7.65 -21.06 -47.37
CA PHE A 111 8.24 -22.06 -46.48
C PHE A 111 9.57 -22.56 -47.05
N PRO A 112 10.67 -22.56 -46.28
CA PRO A 112 11.99 -22.94 -46.79
C PRO A 112 12.12 -24.47 -46.92
N ASP A 113 12.73 -24.91 -48.02
CA ASP A 113 12.98 -26.34 -48.27
C ASP A 113 14.01 -26.95 -47.29
N ASP A 114 14.84 -26.10 -46.66
CA ASP A 114 15.86 -26.50 -45.69
C ASP A 114 15.27 -26.92 -44.32
N VAL A 115 13.98 -26.67 -44.07
CA VAL A 115 13.30 -27.02 -42.81
C VAL A 115 12.67 -28.41 -42.94
N THR A 116 13.29 -29.39 -42.28
CA THR A 116 12.80 -30.77 -42.25
C THR A 116 11.81 -31.00 -41.11
N CYS A 117 10.71 -31.70 -41.40
CA CYS A 117 9.75 -32.11 -40.39
C CYS A 117 10.38 -33.13 -39.42
N PRO A 118 10.04 -33.06 -38.11
CA PRO A 118 10.51 -34.05 -37.15
C PRO A 118 9.92 -35.43 -37.50
N SER A 119 10.77 -36.45 -37.48
CA SER A 119 10.40 -37.85 -37.65
C SER A 119 10.27 -38.51 -36.26
N PRO A 120 9.51 -39.60 -36.10
CA PRO A 120 9.51 -40.39 -34.86
C PRO A 120 10.91 -40.78 -34.35
N ASP A 121 11.92 -40.86 -35.23
CA ASP A 121 13.32 -41.15 -34.86
C ASP A 121 14.15 -39.91 -34.50
N SER A 122 13.65 -38.70 -34.75
CA SER A 122 14.30 -37.40 -34.45
C SER A 122 13.26 -36.42 -33.86
N PRO A 123 13.10 -36.38 -32.52
CA PRO A 123 12.13 -35.50 -31.87
C PRO A 123 12.38 -34.03 -32.20
N ALA A 124 11.31 -33.24 -32.24
CA ALA A 124 11.39 -31.81 -32.52
C ALA A 124 12.38 -31.11 -31.55
N PRO A 125 13.21 -30.18 -32.03
CA PRO A 125 14.15 -29.48 -31.17
C PRO A 125 13.40 -28.70 -30.08
N GLU A 126 13.69 -29.00 -28.81
CA GLU A 126 13.10 -28.31 -27.65
C GLU A 126 13.44 -26.81 -27.60
N LYS A 127 14.50 -26.39 -28.31
CA LYS A 127 14.93 -25.00 -28.38
C LYS A 127 14.71 -24.44 -29.78
N PRO A 128 14.13 -23.24 -29.89
CA PRO A 128 13.96 -22.62 -31.17
C PRO A 128 15.33 -22.28 -31.76
N SER A 129 15.46 -22.44 -33.08
CA SER A 129 16.74 -22.34 -33.77
C SER A 129 16.76 -21.15 -34.72
N ILE A 130 17.92 -20.53 -34.86
CA ILE A 130 18.15 -19.48 -35.86
C ILE A 130 18.73 -20.17 -37.08
N LEU A 131 18.06 -20.01 -38.22
CA LEU A 131 18.51 -20.54 -39.51
C LEU A 131 18.93 -19.38 -40.42
N LYS A 132 20.03 -19.55 -41.14
CA LYS A 132 20.50 -18.56 -42.11
C LYS A 132 20.02 -18.96 -43.50
N LEU A 133 19.01 -18.26 -44.01
CA LEU A 133 18.50 -18.44 -45.36
C LEU A 133 19.15 -17.44 -46.33
N PRO A 134 19.10 -17.69 -47.65
CA PRO A 134 19.52 -16.72 -48.66
C PRO A 134 18.80 -15.36 -48.56
N SER A 135 17.59 -15.34 -47.99
CA SER A 135 16.76 -14.16 -47.77
C SER A 135 17.02 -13.43 -46.44
N GLY A 136 17.84 -13.96 -45.54
CA GLY A 136 18.12 -13.38 -44.22
C GLY A 136 18.18 -14.42 -43.09
N LEU A 137 18.51 -13.97 -41.87
CA LEU A 137 18.34 -14.80 -40.66
C LEU A 137 16.86 -14.96 -40.34
N VAL A 138 16.43 -16.17 -40.04
CA VAL A 138 15.07 -16.47 -39.59
C VAL A 138 15.08 -17.23 -38.28
N HIS A 139 14.05 -16.99 -37.48
CA HIS A 139 13.79 -17.72 -36.25
C HIS A 139 12.73 -18.78 -36.52
N VAL A 140 13.05 -20.04 -36.21
CA VAL A 140 12.16 -21.19 -36.40
C VAL A 140 11.66 -21.65 -35.03
N ALA A 141 10.35 -21.50 -34.81
CA ALA A 141 9.65 -22.02 -33.65
C ALA A 141 8.78 -23.21 -34.06
N VAL A 142 8.89 -24.32 -33.31
CA VAL A 142 8.14 -25.55 -33.56
C VAL A 142 7.24 -25.81 -32.37
N LYS A 143 5.93 -25.90 -32.59
CA LYS A 143 4.94 -26.12 -31.53
C LYS A 143 4.08 -27.35 -31.84
N PRO A 144 3.85 -28.26 -30.88
CA PRO A 144 3.00 -29.41 -31.10
C PRO A 144 1.53 -28.96 -31.25
N VAL A 145 0.79 -29.63 -32.13
CA VAL A 145 -0.65 -29.42 -32.33
C VAL A 145 -1.39 -30.60 -31.72
N LEU A 146 -2.21 -30.32 -30.71
CA LEU A 146 -3.02 -31.33 -30.03
C LEU A 146 -4.45 -31.27 -30.57
N ILE A 147 -4.98 -32.41 -31.02
CA ILE A 147 -6.40 -32.59 -31.38
C ILE A 147 -7.01 -33.50 -30.33
N ALA A 148 -8.05 -33.03 -29.62
CA ALA A 148 -8.65 -33.74 -28.49
C ALA A 148 -7.65 -34.26 -27.44
N GLY A 149 -6.56 -33.51 -27.22
CA GLY A 149 -5.49 -33.87 -26.28
C GLY A 149 -4.43 -34.85 -26.80
N VAL A 150 -4.56 -35.34 -28.05
CA VAL A 150 -3.59 -36.22 -28.69
C VAL A 150 -2.68 -35.41 -29.63
N PRO A 151 -1.35 -35.57 -29.58
CA PRO A 151 -0.44 -34.90 -30.51
C PRO A 151 -0.60 -35.46 -31.92
N SER A 152 -1.16 -34.64 -32.81
CA SER A 152 -1.46 -35.02 -34.20
C SER A 152 -0.41 -34.53 -35.19
N GLY A 153 0.49 -33.62 -34.78
CA GLY A 153 1.54 -33.09 -35.63
C GLY A 153 2.26 -31.89 -35.02
N TYR A 154 3.08 -31.22 -35.83
CA TYR A 154 3.88 -30.05 -35.43
C TYR A 154 3.62 -28.87 -36.36
N LEU A 155 3.37 -27.70 -35.76
CA LEU A 155 3.26 -26.43 -36.44
C LEU A 155 4.60 -25.71 -36.40
N PHE A 156 5.13 -25.40 -37.59
CA PHE A 156 6.32 -24.59 -37.80
C PHE A 156 5.90 -23.14 -38.04
N LEU A 157 6.48 -22.24 -37.25
CA LEU A 157 6.33 -20.79 -37.33
C LEU A 157 7.71 -20.20 -37.63
N ILE A 158 7.84 -19.53 -38.77
CA ILE A 158 9.12 -18.96 -39.23
C ILE A 158 9.00 -17.45 -39.22
N HIS A 159 9.83 -16.79 -38.41
CA HIS A 159 9.85 -15.34 -38.26
C HIS A 159 11.10 -14.74 -38.92
N ASP A 160 10.95 -13.60 -39.57
CA ASP A 160 12.07 -12.85 -40.15
C ASP A 160 12.86 -12.11 -39.05
N MET A 161 14.19 -12.27 -39.03
CA MET A 161 15.09 -11.57 -38.11
C MET A 161 15.88 -10.43 -38.78
N SER A 162 15.66 -10.14 -40.06
CA SER A 162 16.35 -9.06 -40.80
C SER A 162 16.25 -7.69 -40.10
N PHE A 163 15.13 -7.41 -39.44
CA PHE A 163 14.91 -6.22 -38.62
C PHE A 163 15.75 -6.17 -37.33
N ILE A 164 16.10 -7.33 -36.77
CA ILE A 164 16.90 -7.42 -35.54
C ILE A 164 18.36 -7.09 -35.86
N GLU A 165 18.87 -7.51 -37.02
CA GLU A 165 20.21 -7.15 -37.48
C GLU A 165 20.34 -5.64 -37.71
N SER A 166 19.34 -5.00 -38.33
CA SER A 166 19.36 -3.55 -38.57
C SER A 166 19.28 -2.76 -37.26
N ARG A 167 18.43 -3.17 -36.32
CA ARG A 167 18.34 -2.54 -35.00
C ARG A 167 19.56 -2.77 -34.11
N SER A 168 20.22 -3.92 -34.17
CA SER A 168 21.50 -4.15 -33.47
C SER A 168 22.60 -3.23 -34.01
N ALA A 169 22.66 -3.04 -35.33
CA ALA A 169 23.61 -2.12 -35.95
C ALA A 169 23.38 -0.65 -35.52
N ASP A 170 22.13 -0.20 -35.43
CA ASP A 170 21.81 1.14 -34.94
C ASP A 170 22.07 1.29 -33.44
N THR A 171 21.73 0.28 -32.63
CA THR A 171 22.07 0.23 -31.20
C THR A 171 23.57 0.41 -30.98
N ARG A 172 24.40 -0.29 -31.79
CA ARG A 172 25.86 -0.14 -31.77
C ARG A 172 26.30 1.29 -32.09
N LYS A 173 25.72 1.93 -33.10
CA LYS A 173 26.03 3.34 -33.45
C LYS A 173 25.68 4.29 -32.30
N TYR A 174 24.51 4.12 -31.67
CA TYR A 174 24.09 4.97 -30.55
C TYR A 174 24.99 4.82 -29.33
N ILE A 175 25.41 3.59 -29.01
CA ILE A 175 26.33 3.34 -27.89
C ILE A 175 27.69 3.98 -28.19
N VAL A 176 28.23 3.82 -29.40
CA VAL A 176 29.48 4.49 -29.79
C VAL A 176 29.36 6.01 -29.69
N LEU A 177 28.26 6.59 -30.17
CA LEU A 177 27.99 8.03 -30.06
C LEU A 177 27.92 8.50 -28.61
N LEU A 178 27.27 7.73 -27.74
CA LEU A 178 27.18 8.01 -26.30
C LEU A 178 28.57 8.06 -25.66
N PHE A 179 29.44 7.08 -25.95
CA PHE A 179 30.81 7.08 -25.45
C PHE A 179 31.64 8.27 -25.95
N VAL A 180 31.45 8.69 -27.20
CA VAL A 180 32.10 9.89 -27.75
C VAL A 180 31.64 11.16 -27.00
N ILE A 181 30.34 11.31 -26.75
CA ILE A 181 29.79 12.44 -26.01
C ILE A 181 30.31 12.44 -24.56
N LEU A 182 30.26 11.29 -23.90
CA LEU A 182 30.73 11.13 -22.52
C LEU A 182 32.21 11.48 -22.41
N PHE A 183 33.03 11.06 -23.38
CA PHE A 183 34.43 11.43 -23.46
C PHE A 183 34.63 12.95 -23.57
N LEU A 184 33.89 13.63 -24.45
CA LEU A 184 33.98 15.08 -24.61
C LEU A 184 33.61 15.82 -23.32
N VAL A 185 32.54 15.39 -22.65
CA VAL A 185 32.07 15.99 -21.39
C VAL A 185 33.09 15.79 -20.28
N ILE A 186 33.57 14.56 -20.07
CA ILE A 186 34.56 14.27 -19.01
C ILE A 186 35.88 15.00 -19.30
N SER A 187 36.33 15.04 -20.55
CA SER A 187 37.52 15.80 -20.94
C SER A 187 37.35 17.29 -20.68
N PHE A 188 36.19 17.87 -20.99
CA PHE A 188 35.89 19.28 -20.73
C PHE A 188 35.90 19.59 -19.22
N ILE A 189 35.23 18.78 -18.42
CA ILE A 189 35.20 18.92 -16.96
C ILE A 189 36.61 18.80 -16.37
N THR A 190 37.40 17.82 -16.84
CA THR A 190 38.77 17.61 -16.35
C THR A 190 39.66 18.82 -16.62
N VAL A 191 39.54 19.42 -17.82
CA VAL A 191 40.26 20.66 -18.17
C VAL A 191 39.77 21.85 -17.34
N LEU A 192 38.46 21.97 -17.12
CA LEU A 192 37.87 23.03 -16.31
C LEU A 192 38.35 22.97 -14.85
N VAL A 193 38.34 21.77 -14.25
CA VAL A 193 38.82 21.52 -12.89
C VAL A 193 40.31 21.80 -12.77
N ALA A 194 41.13 21.36 -13.74
CA ALA A 194 42.55 21.66 -13.78
C ALA A 194 42.83 23.18 -13.89
N HIS A 195 41.99 23.90 -14.63
CA HIS A 195 42.11 25.36 -14.78
C HIS A 195 41.66 26.12 -13.53
N LEU A 196 40.62 25.64 -12.84
CA LEU A 196 40.10 26.24 -11.60
C LEU A 196 41.04 25.98 -10.41
N SER A 197 41.62 24.78 -10.30
CA SER A 197 42.55 24.45 -9.22
C SER A 197 43.85 25.26 -9.30
N TRP A 198 44.35 25.55 -10.51
CA TRP A 198 45.51 26.43 -10.71
C TRP A 198 45.23 27.88 -10.28
N ARG A 199 44.00 28.37 -10.43
CA ARG A 199 43.58 29.70 -9.94
C ARG A 199 43.43 29.74 -8.43
N GLY A 200 42.88 28.68 -7.82
CA GLY A 200 42.70 28.58 -6.37
C GLY A 200 44.01 28.40 -5.58
N TRP A 201 45.02 27.77 -6.18
CA TRP A 201 46.31 27.57 -5.49
C TRP A 201 47.17 28.84 -5.44
N MET A 202 47.11 29.70 -6.48
CA MET A 202 47.83 30.98 -6.49
C MET A 202 47.28 32.03 -5.51
N SER A 203 45.99 31.96 -5.13
CA SER A 203 45.43 32.84 -4.10
C SER A 203 45.84 32.41 -2.69
N GLY A 204 45.89 31.10 -2.41
CA GLY A 204 46.33 30.54 -1.12
C GLY A 204 47.80 30.84 -0.80
N VAL A 205 48.69 30.76 -1.79
CA VAL A 205 50.13 31.06 -1.60
C VAL A 205 50.38 32.55 -1.31
N ARG A 206 49.52 33.45 -1.82
CA ARG A 206 49.64 34.90 -1.61
C ARG A 206 49.12 35.35 -0.23
N ALA A 207 48.23 34.57 0.39
CA ALA A 207 47.76 34.77 1.76
C ALA A 207 48.77 34.25 2.81
N LEU A 208 49.48 33.16 2.50
CA LEU A 208 50.46 32.56 3.41
C LEU A 208 51.74 33.40 3.62
N LEU A 209 52.04 34.32 2.69
CA LEU A 209 53.16 35.26 2.77
C LEU A 209 52.87 36.53 3.61
N ARG A 210 51.64 36.71 4.13
CA ARG A 210 51.24 37.89 4.94
C ARG A 210 51.10 37.64 6.45
N GLY A 211 51.33 36.42 6.92
CA GLY A 211 51.63 36.17 8.34
C GLY A 211 50.54 36.53 9.35
N GLU A 212 49.27 36.15 9.11
CA GLU A 212 48.23 36.18 10.13
C GLU A 212 47.87 34.75 10.59
N SER A 213 47.85 34.56 11.91
CA SER A 213 47.47 33.34 12.62
C SER A 213 46.01 33.41 13.04
N MET A 214 45.21 32.35 12.82
CA MET A 214 44.39 31.72 13.87
C MET A 214 43.61 30.49 13.38
N VAL A 215 43.58 29.48 14.26
CA VAL A 215 42.42 28.72 14.76
C VAL A 215 41.11 28.82 13.94
N GLN A 216 40.62 27.64 13.53
CA GLN A 216 39.32 27.35 12.92
C GLN A 216 38.12 27.85 13.76
N PRO A 217 36.98 28.20 13.13
CA PRO A 217 36.06 27.17 12.63
C PRO A 217 35.72 27.33 11.14
N PHE A 218 35.69 26.21 10.42
CA PHE A 218 34.93 26.10 9.19
C PHE A 218 33.45 26.24 9.56
N ALA A 219 32.92 27.44 9.42
CA ALA A 219 31.50 27.69 9.22
C ALA A 219 31.36 28.62 8.00
N GLU A 220 30.45 28.22 7.12
CA GLU A 220 29.87 28.98 6.01
C GLU A 220 30.70 29.19 4.74
N GLY A 221 30.47 28.31 3.78
CA GLY A 221 30.56 28.60 2.35
C GLY A 221 29.39 27.91 1.62
N PRO A 222 28.51 28.63 0.91
CA PRO A 222 27.46 28.02 0.12
C PRO A 222 28.05 27.55 -1.21
N ASN A 223 27.90 26.25 -1.52
CA ASN A 223 27.75 25.66 -2.86
C ASN A 223 28.01 24.15 -2.77
N SER A 224 26.98 23.39 -2.40
CA SER A 224 27.00 21.93 -2.50
C SER A 224 26.37 21.49 -3.81
N GLU A 225 27.15 21.49 -4.89
CA GLU A 225 26.79 20.86 -6.19
C GLU A 225 26.49 19.35 -6.05
N LEU A 226 26.77 18.75 -4.88
CA LEU A 226 26.50 17.36 -4.54
C LEU A 226 25.13 17.14 -3.88
N GLN A 227 24.37 18.18 -3.53
CA GLN A 227 23.03 18.01 -2.95
C GLN A 227 22.05 17.21 -3.82
N PRO A 228 21.94 17.43 -5.15
CA PRO A 228 21.04 16.63 -5.97
C PRO A 228 21.49 15.16 -6.02
N LEU A 229 22.79 14.90 -6.12
CA LEU A 229 23.36 13.54 -6.11
C LEU A 229 23.17 12.83 -4.75
N MET A 230 23.20 13.57 -3.64
CA MET A 230 22.91 13.01 -2.31
C MET A 230 21.41 12.75 -2.12
N GLY A 231 20.54 13.58 -2.70
CA GLY A 231 19.10 13.34 -2.76
C GLY A 231 18.78 12.07 -3.56
N ASP A 232 19.39 11.93 -4.73
CA ASP A 232 19.22 10.76 -5.60
C ASP A 232 19.82 9.49 -4.98
N LEU A 233 20.99 9.59 -4.34
CA LEU A 233 21.61 8.48 -3.63
C LEU A 233 20.78 8.04 -2.42
N ARG A 234 20.23 9.00 -1.63
CA ARG A 234 19.32 8.68 -0.52
C ARG A 234 18.01 8.08 -1.02
N THR A 235 17.51 8.55 -2.15
CA THR A 235 16.30 8.00 -2.80
C THR A 235 16.55 6.57 -3.29
N LEU A 236 17.68 6.32 -3.96
CA LEU A 236 18.11 4.98 -4.35
C LEU A 236 18.33 4.06 -3.14
N LEU A 237 18.96 4.55 -2.07
CA LEU A 237 19.13 3.81 -0.83
C LEU A 237 17.79 3.49 -0.17
N ARG A 238 16.80 4.38 -0.26
CA ARG A 238 15.42 4.11 0.18
C ARG A 238 14.72 3.09 -0.71
N THR A 239 14.88 3.14 -2.02
CA THR A 239 14.33 2.12 -2.92
C THR A 239 14.94 0.76 -2.59
N ILE A 240 16.26 0.70 -2.38
CA ILE A 240 16.99 -0.51 -1.98
C ILE A 240 16.58 -0.97 -0.57
N ASP A 241 16.39 -0.06 0.39
CA ASP A 241 15.92 -0.41 1.74
C ASP A 241 14.44 -0.81 1.74
N ALA A 242 13.60 -0.22 0.90
CA ALA A 242 12.21 -0.61 0.74
C ALA A 242 12.11 -1.99 0.07
N GLU A 243 12.93 -2.25 -0.95
CA GLU A 243 13.07 -3.55 -1.60
C GLU A 243 13.66 -4.61 -0.65
N ARG A 244 14.69 -4.27 0.15
CA ARG A 244 15.20 -5.15 1.21
C ARG A 244 14.17 -5.41 2.30
N ARG A 245 13.44 -4.38 2.73
CA ARG A 245 12.34 -4.54 3.71
C ARG A 245 11.26 -5.46 3.13
N LEU A 246 10.87 -5.30 1.86
CA LEU A 246 9.95 -6.21 1.18
C LEU A 246 10.51 -7.64 1.09
N ALA A 247 11.79 -7.81 0.79
CA ALA A 247 12.43 -9.12 0.69
C ALA A 247 12.57 -9.83 2.05
N ASP A 248 12.96 -9.12 3.11
CA ASP A 248 12.99 -9.64 4.48
C ASP A 248 11.55 -9.94 4.96
N ASP A 249 10.57 -9.10 4.59
CA ASP A 249 9.16 -9.23 4.98
C ASP A 249 8.44 -10.43 4.35
N VAL A 250 8.76 -10.83 3.12
CA VAL A 250 8.14 -12.02 2.46
C VAL A 250 8.54 -13.33 3.16
N THR A 251 9.65 -13.34 3.92
CA THR A 251 10.14 -14.55 4.61
C THR A 251 9.56 -14.75 6.01
N ILE A 252 8.93 -13.72 6.61
CA ILE A 252 8.44 -13.77 7.99
C ILE A 252 6.92 -13.94 8.00
N SER A 253 6.45 -15.11 8.46
CA SER A 253 5.05 -15.30 8.81
C SER A 253 4.74 -14.57 10.13
N TRP A 254 4.01 -13.46 10.03
CA TRP A 254 3.62 -12.65 11.19
C TRP A 254 2.46 -13.29 11.96
N ASN A 255 2.70 -13.60 13.23
CA ASN A 255 1.72 -14.20 14.14
C ASN A 255 1.97 -13.68 15.58
N PRO A 256 1.08 -13.99 16.56
CA PRO A 256 1.23 -13.52 17.93
C PRO A 256 2.58 -13.89 18.57
N ASP A 257 3.05 -15.12 18.36
CA ASP A 257 4.28 -15.62 18.96
C ASP A 257 5.51 -14.92 18.38
N LYS A 258 5.49 -14.61 17.08
CA LYS A 258 6.57 -13.88 16.42
C LYS A 258 6.65 -12.43 16.90
N LEU A 259 5.50 -11.78 17.08
CA LEU A 259 5.44 -10.45 17.67
C LEU A 259 5.98 -10.47 19.11
N ARG A 260 5.57 -11.47 19.90
CA ARG A 260 6.07 -11.68 21.27
C ARG A 260 7.58 -11.91 21.30
N GLU A 261 8.12 -12.75 20.41
CA GLU A 261 9.55 -12.99 20.27
C GLU A 261 10.31 -11.70 19.95
N LEU A 262 9.76 -10.88 19.04
CA LEU A 262 10.35 -9.59 18.67
C LEU A 262 10.39 -8.62 19.85
N LEU A 263 9.31 -8.53 20.61
CA LEU A 263 9.23 -7.72 21.83
C LEU A 263 10.28 -8.15 22.85
N TYR A 264 10.38 -9.45 23.13
CA TYR A 264 11.38 -9.96 24.07
C TYR A 264 12.82 -9.71 23.59
N LYS A 265 13.10 -9.88 22.29
CA LYS A 265 14.45 -9.71 21.74
C LYS A 265 14.87 -8.25 21.60
N GLN A 266 13.97 -7.37 21.14
CA GLN A 266 14.32 -5.99 20.76
C GLN A 266 13.98 -4.94 21.81
N LEU A 267 13.07 -5.25 22.73
CA LEU A 267 12.59 -4.35 23.78
C LEU A 267 12.73 -4.97 25.19
N THR A 268 13.59 -6.00 25.36
CA THR A 268 14.06 -6.60 26.64
C THR A 268 13.26 -6.24 27.91
N GLY A 269 12.04 -6.78 28.04
CA GLY A 269 11.22 -6.63 29.25
C GLY A 269 10.77 -5.20 29.56
N GLU A 270 10.66 -4.34 28.54
CA GLU A 270 10.15 -2.99 28.66
C GLU A 270 8.62 -2.99 28.79
N GLN A 271 8.13 -2.10 29.65
CA GLN A 271 6.71 -1.92 29.89
C GLN A 271 6.05 -1.28 28.66
N ILE A 272 4.99 -1.93 28.17
CA ILE A 272 4.17 -1.43 27.06
C ILE A 272 2.86 -0.88 27.63
N LEU A 273 2.60 0.39 27.34
CA LEU A 273 1.39 1.10 27.73
C LEU A 273 0.64 1.51 26.46
N VAL A 274 -0.61 1.07 26.31
CA VAL A 274 -1.49 1.55 25.24
C VAL A 274 -2.43 2.60 25.80
N VAL A 275 -2.65 3.67 25.06
CA VAL A 275 -3.63 4.71 25.41
C VAL A 275 -4.60 4.90 24.26
N SER A 276 -5.90 4.67 24.50
CA SER A 276 -6.96 4.92 23.51
C SER A 276 -8.22 5.47 24.17
N ASN A 277 -9.03 6.21 23.41
CA ASN A 277 -10.26 6.75 23.97
C ASN A 277 -11.28 5.65 24.24
N ARG A 278 -11.41 4.68 23.32
CA ARG A 278 -12.30 3.54 23.48
C ARG A 278 -11.60 2.41 24.21
N GLU A 279 -12.27 1.84 25.21
CA GLU A 279 -11.85 0.61 25.88
C GLU A 279 -12.23 -0.65 25.07
N PRO A 280 -11.55 -1.78 25.28
CA PRO A 280 -11.84 -3.02 24.55
C PRO A 280 -13.08 -3.79 25.05
N TYR A 281 -13.47 -3.59 26.32
CA TYR A 281 -14.57 -4.30 26.96
C TYR A 281 -15.38 -3.34 27.83
N ILE A 282 -16.67 -3.20 27.52
CA ILE A 282 -17.59 -2.30 28.22
C ILE A 282 -18.52 -3.14 29.11
N HIS A 283 -18.58 -2.84 30.40
CA HIS A 283 -19.48 -3.51 31.33
C HIS A 283 -20.77 -2.73 31.46
N MET A 284 -21.88 -3.38 31.10
CA MET A 284 -23.22 -2.81 31.11
C MET A 284 -24.06 -3.50 32.17
N LYS A 285 -24.92 -2.74 32.85
CA LYS A 285 -25.97 -3.30 33.69
C LYS A 285 -27.05 -3.93 32.80
N GLY A 286 -27.05 -5.26 32.76
CA GLY A 286 -28.04 -6.07 32.09
C GLY A 286 -29.25 -6.40 32.98
N LYS A 287 -30.15 -7.24 32.46
CA LYS A 287 -31.34 -7.69 33.22
C LYS A 287 -30.98 -8.75 34.26
N GLU A 288 -29.97 -9.57 33.99
CA GLU A 288 -29.56 -10.71 34.83
C GLU A 288 -28.21 -10.51 35.52
N GLY A 289 -27.60 -9.33 35.40
CA GLY A 289 -26.31 -9.01 36.00
C GLY A 289 -25.48 -8.05 35.15
N ILE A 290 -24.16 -8.12 35.28
CA ILE A 290 -23.24 -7.33 34.46
C ILE A 290 -23.00 -8.08 33.15
N GLU A 291 -23.38 -7.46 32.04
CA GLU A 291 -23.17 -7.97 30.69
C GLU A 291 -21.96 -7.26 30.07
N ILE A 292 -21.19 -7.99 29.28
CA ILE A 292 -19.99 -7.48 28.61
C ILE A 292 -20.33 -7.21 27.15
N GLN A 293 -20.06 -5.98 26.70
CA GLN A 293 -20.22 -5.58 25.31
C GLN A 293 -18.87 -5.24 24.69
N ARG A 294 -18.62 -5.76 23.48
CA ARG A 294 -17.44 -5.38 22.67
C ARG A 294 -17.81 -4.21 21.76
N PRO A 295 -17.13 -3.06 21.83
CA PRO A 295 -17.48 -1.92 20.98
C PRO A 295 -17.17 -2.20 19.51
N ALA A 296 -18.04 -1.74 18.61
CA ALA A 296 -17.81 -1.75 17.17
C ALA A 296 -16.73 -0.72 16.79
N SER A 297 -15.45 -1.08 16.97
CA SER A 297 -14.30 -0.20 16.73
C SER A 297 -13.15 -0.94 16.08
N GLY A 298 -12.81 -0.54 14.84
CA GLY A 298 -11.66 -1.10 14.13
C GLY A 298 -10.32 -0.91 14.85
N LEU A 299 -10.18 0.16 15.65
CA LEU A 299 -9.01 0.37 16.51
C LEU A 299 -8.90 -0.73 17.56
N VAL A 300 -10.00 -1.04 18.26
CA VAL A 300 -10.01 -2.09 19.28
C VAL A 300 -9.70 -3.45 18.65
N THR A 301 -10.36 -3.79 17.53
CA THR A 301 -10.13 -5.02 16.78
C THR A 301 -8.66 -5.20 16.39
N ALA A 302 -7.95 -4.12 16.07
CA ALA A 302 -6.56 -4.18 15.66
C ALA A 302 -5.56 -4.16 16.85
N VAL A 303 -5.82 -3.37 17.89
CA VAL A 303 -4.87 -3.17 18.99
C VAL A 303 -4.96 -4.28 20.04
N GLU A 304 -6.12 -4.90 20.23
CA GLU A 304 -6.30 -5.96 21.22
C GLU A 304 -5.39 -7.19 20.99
N PRO A 305 -5.28 -7.75 19.77
CA PRO A 305 -4.36 -8.87 19.52
C PRO A 305 -2.90 -8.52 19.86
N VAL A 306 -2.51 -7.26 19.66
CA VAL A 306 -1.18 -6.75 20.03
C VAL A 306 -1.05 -6.73 21.55
N MET A 307 -2.04 -6.21 22.27
CA MET A 307 -2.02 -6.18 23.75
C MET A 307 -1.99 -7.57 24.38
N LYS A 308 -2.74 -8.53 23.84
CA LYS A 308 -2.70 -9.93 24.25
C LYS A 308 -1.33 -10.57 24.08
N ALA A 309 -0.58 -10.15 23.05
CA ALA A 309 0.79 -10.63 22.83
C ALA A 309 1.81 -9.97 23.79
N CYS A 310 1.57 -8.72 24.19
CA CYS A 310 2.47 -7.88 24.99
C CYS A 310 2.31 -8.02 26.52
N SER A 311 1.13 -8.40 27.01
CA SER A 311 0.79 -8.41 28.46
C SER A 311 1.02 -7.07 29.19
N GLY A 312 0.72 -5.95 28.51
CA GLY A 312 0.89 -4.59 29.04
C GLY A 312 -0.34 -4.03 29.77
N THR A 313 -0.33 -2.72 30.03
CA THR A 313 -1.50 -1.98 30.54
C THR A 313 -2.15 -1.17 29.42
N TRP A 314 -3.46 -1.35 29.24
CA TRP A 314 -4.28 -0.54 28.35
C TRP A 314 -5.00 0.54 29.18
N ILE A 315 -4.75 1.82 28.92
CA ILE A 315 -5.41 2.96 29.56
C ILE A 315 -6.50 3.49 28.62
N ALA A 316 -7.75 3.48 29.06
CA ALA A 316 -8.89 3.94 28.24
C ALA A 316 -10.00 4.60 29.07
N HIS A 317 -10.92 5.33 28.43
CA HIS A 317 -12.10 5.85 29.11
C HIS A 317 -13.09 4.73 29.39
N GLY A 318 -13.53 4.61 30.65
CA GLY A 318 -14.58 3.69 31.08
C GLY A 318 -15.96 4.30 30.92
N GLY A 319 -16.73 3.86 29.92
CA GLY A 319 -18.02 4.44 29.54
C GLY A 319 -19.25 3.60 29.90
N GLY A 320 -19.04 2.37 30.35
CA GLY A 320 -20.09 1.42 30.70
C GLY A 320 -20.82 1.75 32.00
N THR A 321 -22.09 1.37 32.07
CA THR A 321 -22.94 1.64 33.24
C THR A 321 -22.56 0.83 34.48
N ALA A 322 -21.81 -0.27 34.31
CA ALA A 322 -21.29 -1.12 35.38
C ALA A 322 -19.76 -1.07 35.51
N ASP A 323 -19.06 -0.28 34.69
CA ASP A 323 -17.58 -0.29 34.66
C ASP A 323 -16.94 0.06 36.00
N ARG A 324 -17.56 0.94 36.78
CA ARG A 324 -17.08 1.32 38.12
C ARG A 324 -17.24 0.21 39.17
N GLU A 325 -18.10 -0.77 38.92
CA GLU A 325 -18.41 -1.84 39.87
C GLU A 325 -17.43 -3.02 39.74
N VAL A 326 -16.72 -3.10 38.62
CA VAL A 326 -15.82 -4.22 38.30
C VAL A 326 -14.33 -3.89 38.40
N VAL A 327 -14.00 -2.63 38.70
CA VAL A 327 -12.60 -2.20 38.85
C VAL A 327 -12.11 -2.36 40.29
N ASP A 328 -10.80 -2.48 40.44
CA ASP A 328 -10.13 -2.42 41.74
C ASP A 328 -9.97 -0.97 42.27
N LYS A 329 -9.25 -0.81 43.39
CA LYS A 329 -9.01 0.51 44.02
C LYS A 329 -8.17 1.47 43.18
N LYS A 330 -7.50 0.98 42.13
CA LYS A 330 -6.65 1.75 41.22
C LYS A 330 -7.33 1.94 39.85
N ASP A 331 -8.62 1.63 39.76
CA ASP A 331 -9.41 1.66 38.54
C ASP A 331 -8.95 0.63 37.49
N HIS A 332 -8.36 -0.49 37.92
CA HIS A 332 -7.90 -1.58 37.05
C HIS A 332 -8.92 -2.72 36.96
N VAL A 333 -8.95 -3.38 35.80
CA VAL A 333 -9.66 -4.64 35.57
C VAL A 333 -8.81 -5.57 34.70
N SER A 334 -8.80 -6.86 35.03
CA SER A 334 -8.10 -7.88 34.26
C SER A 334 -8.93 -8.32 33.05
N ILE A 335 -8.32 -8.37 31.86
CA ILE A 335 -9.02 -8.60 30.60
C ILE A 335 -8.30 -9.68 29.77
N PRO A 336 -9.04 -10.59 29.09
CA PRO A 336 -10.48 -10.86 29.23
C PRO A 336 -10.86 -11.45 30.61
N PRO A 337 -12.09 -11.26 31.11
CA PRO A 337 -12.47 -11.72 32.46
C PRO A 337 -12.33 -13.23 32.69
N GLU A 338 -12.61 -14.04 31.66
CA GLU A 338 -12.52 -15.51 31.75
C GLU A 338 -11.06 -16.00 31.78
N HIS A 339 -10.19 -15.32 31.03
CA HIS A 339 -8.78 -15.65 30.88
C HIS A 339 -7.93 -14.38 30.86
N PRO A 340 -7.59 -13.80 32.04
CA PRO A 340 -6.78 -12.58 32.13
C PRO A 340 -5.47 -12.66 31.35
N GLN A 341 -5.28 -11.74 30.41
CA GLN A 341 -4.09 -11.64 29.55
C GLN A 341 -3.35 -10.30 29.67
N TYR A 342 -4.09 -9.22 29.97
CA TYR A 342 -3.55 -7.88 30.17
C TYR A 342 -4.44 -7.07 31.13
N THR A 343 -3.93 -5.91 31.57
CA THR A 343 -4.65 -5.04 32.50
C THR A 343 -5.28 -3.87 31.75
N LEU A 344 -6.56 -3.59 32.00
CA LEU A 344 -7.23 -2.38 31.55
C LEU A 344 -7.35 -1.40 32.71
N ARG A 345 -6.79 -0.20 32.56
CA ARG A 345 -6.97 0.93 33.47
C ARG A 345 -8.03 1.88 32.91
N ARG A 346 -9.08 2.13 33.69
CA ARG A 346 -10.16 3.05 33.31
C ARG A 346 -9.90 4.45 33.79
N ILE A 347 -10.15 5.41 32.90
CA ILE A 347 -10.19 6.83 33.18
C ILE A 347 -11.64 7.28 33.17
N TRP A 348 -12.01 8.07 34.18
CA TRP A 348 -13.37 8.52 34.35
C TRP A 348 -13.55 9.94 33.82
N LEU A 349 -14.64 10.14 33.08
CA LEU A 349 -15.08 11.44 32.59
C LEU A 349 -16.43 11.80 33.22
N SER A 350 -16.63 13.08 33.53
CA SER A 350 -17.96 13.60 33.81
C SER A 350 -18.78 13.70 32.52
N ARG A 351 -20.11 13.81 32.61
CA ARG A 351 -20.97 14.02 31.43
C ARG A 351 -20.63 15.30 30.67
N GLU A 352 -20.26 16.35 31.40
CA GLU A 352 -19.87 17.64 30.81
C GLU A 352 -18.54 17.53 30.09
N GLU A 353 -17.58 16.82 30.68
CA GLU A 353 -16.28 16.55 30.07
C GLU A 353 -16.43 15.68 28.82
N GLU A 354 -17.22 14.61 28.87
CA GLU A 354 -17.49 13.76 27.71
C GLU A 354 -18.16 14.58 26.59
N LYS A 355 -19.12 15.45 26.95
CA LYS A 355 -19.74 16.37 26.00
C LYS A 355 -18.73 17.30 25.34
N GLY A 356 -17.87 17.96 26.10
CA GLY A 356 -16.91 18.93 25.56
C GLY A 356 -15.76 18.28 24.79
N TYR A 357 -15.10 17.28 25.36
CA TYR A 357 -13.93 16.62 24.76
C TYR A 357 -14.32 15.64 23.66
N TYR A 358 -15.20 14.68 23.94
CA TYR A 358 -15.49 13.58 23.02
C TYR A 358 -16.49 14.02 21.94
N TYR A 359 -17.67 14.47 22.35
CA TYR A 359 -18.70 14.87 21.38
C TYR A 359 -18.35 16.18 20.68
N GLY A 360 -17.92 17.21 21.41
CA GLY A 360 -17.54 18.51 20.87
C GLY A 360 -16.22 18.47 20.09
N PHE A 361 -15.09 18.67 20.77
CA PHE A 361 -13.80 18.92 20.09
C PHE A 361 -13.38 17.77 19.16
N ALA A 362 -13.45 16.53 19.64
CA ALA A 362 -13.00 15.38 18.86
C ALA A 362 -13.95 15.05 17.70
N ASN A 363 -15.26 14.95 17.93
CA ASN A 363 -16.20 14.44 16.92
C ASN A 363 -16.98 15.50 16.13
N GLU A 364 -17.22 16.71 16.66
CA GLU A 364 -17.74 17.84 15.87
C GLU A 364 -16.63 18.70 15.27
N GLY A 365 -15.44 18.72 15.89
CA GLY A 365 -14.28 19.48 15.42
C GLY A 365 -13.34 18.66 14.53
N LEU A 366 -12.51 17.81 15.14
CA LEU A 366 -11.43 17.10 14.43
C LEU A 366 -11.91 16.06 13.42
N TRP A 367 -12.97 15.31 13.74
CA TRP A 367 -13.49 14.26 12.84
C TRP A 367 -13.89 14.81 11.45
N PRO A 368 -14.83 15.78 11.32
CA PRO A 368 -15.16 16.34 10.01
C PRO A 368 -13.99 17.08 9.35
N LEU A 369 -13.14 17.76 10.14
CA LEU A 369 -11.93 18.44 9.64
C LEU A 369 -11.02 17.46 8.90
N CYS A 370 -10.70 16.33 9.53
CA CYS A 370 -9.71 15.39 9.01
C CYS A 370 -10.27 14.51 7.90
N HIS A 371 -11.57 14.20 7.93
CA HIS A 371 -12.23 13.49 6.86
C HIS A 371 -12.60 14.39 5.68
N ILE A 372 -12.27 15.70 5.70
CA ILE A 372 -12.68 16.67 4.68
C ILE A 372 -14.17 16.46 4.36
N ALA A 373 -14.96 16.22 5.41
CA ALA A 373 -16.33 15.82 5.26
C ALA A 373 -17.14 17.01 4.73
N HIS A 374 -18.26 16.72 4.04
CA HIS A 374 -19.26 17.74 3.68
C HIS A 374 -20.05 18.29 4.88
N VAL A 375 -19.52 18.08 6.10
CA VAL A 375 -20.04 18.58 7.37
C VAL A 375 -19.02 19.57 7.92
N ARG A 376 -19.47 20.78 8.25
CA ARG A 376 -18.59 21.84 8.73
C ARG A 376 -18.04 21.50 10.12
N PRO A 377 -16.72 21.57 10.36
CA PRO A 377 -16.16 21.38 11.70
C PRO A 377 -16.57 22.53 12.63
N ILE A 378 -16.89 22.20 13.87
CA ILE A 378 -17.29 23.17 14.91
C ILE A 378 -16.25 23.19 16.02
N PHE A 379 -15.77 24.38 16.34
CA PHE A 379 -14.75 24.62 17.36
C PHE A 379 -15.26 25.60 18.40
N ARG A 380 -15.24 25.19 19.67
CA ARG A 380 -15.64 26.01 20.82
C ARG A 380 -14.52 26.02 21.85
N THR A 381 -14.25 27.16 22.46
CA THR A 381 -13.18 27.31 23.46
C THR A 381 -13.41 26.42 24.69
N SER A 382 -14.67 26.24 25.11
CA SER A 382 -15.03 25.31 26.19
C SER A 382 -14.64 23.87 25.87
N ASP A 383 -14.90 23.44 24.64
CA ASP A 383 -14.63 22.08 24.17
C ASP A 383 -13.11 21.83 24.11
N TRP A 384 -12.35 22.83 23.65
CA TRP A 384 -10.90 22.82 23.69
C TRP A 384 -10.34 22.70 25.11
N GLN A 385 -10.86 23.46 26.08
CA GLN A 385 -10.43 23.38 27.48
C GLN A 385 -10.65 21.97 28.06
N HIS A 386 -11.79 21.35 27.75
CA HIS A 386 -12.02 19.94 28.08
C HIS A 386 -11.02 19.03 27.37
N TYR A 387 -10.74 19.27 26.08
CA TYR A 387 -9.78 18.46 25.32
C TYR A 387 -8.37 18.47 25.92
N VAL A 388 -7.88 19.65 26.31
CA VAL A 388 -6.60 19.81 27.03
C VAL A 388 -6.65 19.10 28.39
N THR A 389 -7.70 19.31 29.17
CA THR A 389 -7.86 18.73 30.52
C THR A 389 -7.88 17.20 30.47
N ILE A 390 -8.58 16.62 29.50
CA ILE A 390 -8.65 15.17 29.35
C ILE A 390 -7.33 14.60 28.85
N ASN A 391 -6.67 15.24 27.87
CA ASN A 391 -5.33 14.82 27.45
C ASN A 391 -4.34 14.81 28.64
N GLN A 392 -4.37 15.83 29.50
CA GLN A 392 -3.54 15.89 30.70
C GLN A 392 -3.87 14.77 31.69
N ARG A 393 -5.16 14.49 31.93
CA ARG A 393 -5.58 13.40 32.82
C ARG A 393 -5.08 12.03 32.35
N PHE A 394 -5.10 11.79 31.03
CA PHE A 394 -4.53 10.59 30.44
C PHE A 394 -3.00 10.58 30.56
N ALA A 395 -2.31 11.71 30.39
CA ALA A 395 -0.87 11.83 30.60
C ALA A 395 -0.49 11.45 32.05
N ASP A 396 -1.21 12.01 33.03
CA ASP A 396 -1.00 11.72 34.45
C ASP A 396 -1.25 10.24 34.77
N ALA A 397 -2.21 9.61 34.09
CA ALA A 397 -2.46 8.19 34.23
C ALA A 397 -1.30 7.35 33.71
N VAL A 398 -0.78 7.65 32.52
CA VAL A 398 0.40 6.96 31.95
C VAL A 398 1.59 7.08 32.90
N VAL A 399 1.87 8.29 33.41
CA VAL A 399 2.99 8.52 34.34
C VAL A 399 2.83 7.71 35.63
N LYS A 400 1.59 7.55 36.13
CA LYS A 400 1.31 6.71 37.31
C LYS A 400 1.43 5.20 37.06
N GLU A 401 1.17 4.74 35.83
CA GLU A 401 1.38 3.34 35.45
C GLU A 401 2.84 3.03 35.15
N ALA A 402 3.60 4.03 34.68
CA ALA A 402 5.00 3.86 34.31
C ALA A 402 5.82 3.35 35.50
N ASP A 403 6.34 2.12 35.41
CA ASP A 403 7.21 1.53 36.43
C ASP A 403 8.69 1.79 36.16
N ARG A 404 8.99 2.40 35.00
CA ARG A 404 10.32 2.69 34.48
C ARG A 404 10.38 4.08 33.86
N ASP A 405 11.60 4.61 33.72
CA ASP A 405 11.84 5.92 33.12
C ASP A 405 11.74 5.92 31.57
N ASP A 406 11.85 4.74 30.94
CA ASP A 406 11.92 4.56 29.49
C ASP A 406 10.85 3.61 28.90
N PRO A 407 9.55 3.78 29.26
CA PRO A 407 8.48 2.92 28.79
C PRO A 407 8.19 3.13 27.30
N VAL A 408 7.57 2.13 26.67
CA VAL A 408 7.01 2.25 25.32
C VAL A 408 5.53 2.60 25.45
N VAL A 409 5.16 3.80 25.00
CA VAL A 409 3.78 4.29 25.08
C VAL A 409 3.19 4.39 23.68
N LEU A 410 2.16 3.60 23.43
CA LEU A 410 1.41 3.55 22.18
C LEU A 410 0.16 4.45 22.30
N VAL A 411 0.25 5.68 21.82
CA VAL A 411 -0.85 6.66 21.82
C VAL A 411 -1.72 6.46 20.58
N GLN A 412 -3.02 6.24 20.79
CA GLN A 412 -3.94 5.92 19.71
C GLN A 412 -4.91 7.07 19.42
N ASP A 413 -4.78 7.60 18.20
CA ASP A 413 -5.78 8.37 17.48
C ASP A 413 -6.01 9.84 17.88
N TYR A 414 -6.85 10.51 17.08
CA TYR A 414 -7.12 11.96 17.11
C TYR A 414 -7.67 12.52 18.42
N HIS A 415 -8.08 11.67 19.34
CA HIS A 415 -8.51 12.07 20.67
C HIS A 415 -7.33 12.59 21.53
N PHE A 416 -6.10 12.21 21.17
CA PHE A 416 -4.91 12.44 21.99
C PHE A 416 -3.78 13.15 21.26
N ALA A 417 -4.09 14.20 20.47
CA ALA A 417 -3.07 14.95 19.76
C ALA A 417 -2.09 15.68 20.71
N LEU A 418 -2.51 16.05 21.93
CA LEU A 418 -1.68 16.78 22.89
C LEU A 418 -0.89 15.85 23.83
N LEU A 419 -1.39 14.64 24.03
CA LEU A 419 -0.83 13.67 24.95
C LEU A 419 0.68 13.40 24.72
N PRO A 420 1.20 13.22 23.49
CA PRO A 420 2.62 12.92 23.29
C PRO A 420 3.53 14.04 23.82
N GLY A 421 3.17 15.31 23.57
CA GLY A 421 3.91 16.47 24.08
C GLY A 421 3.86 16.59 25.60
N MET A 422 2.73 16.24 26.22
CA MET A 422 2.60 16.20 27.68
C MET A 422 3.46 15.07 28.28
N LEU A 423 3.44 13.88 27.66
CA LEU A 423 4.25 12.74 28.07
C LEU A 423 5.74 12.99 27.91
N ARG A 424 6.19 13.59 26.80
CA ARG A 424 7.61 13.90 26.57
C ARG A 424 8.18 14.80 27.67
N LYS A 425 7.39 15.75 28.17
CA LYS A 425 7.80 16.63 29.29
C LYS A 425 7.93 15.87 30.61
N ALA A 426 7.02 14.94 30.89
CA ALA A 426 7.02 14.18 32.14
C ALA A 426 7.95 12.96 32.14
N LEU A 427 8.10 12.30 30.98
CA LEU A 427 8.91 11.10 30.74
C LEU A 427 9.83 11.31 29.53
N PRO A 428 10.93 12.08 29.67
CA PRO A 428 11.79 12.47 28.54
C PRO A 428 12.42 11.30 27.78
N LYS A 429 12.67 10.16 28.47
CA LYS A 429 13.28 8.95 27.90
C LYS A 429 12.27 7.94 27.34
N SER A 430 10.96 8.24 27.43
CA SER A 430 9.93 7.34 26.91
C SER A 430 10.01 7.24 25.39
N THR A 431 9.67 6.07 24.86
CA THR A 431 9.46 5.87 23.43
C THR A 431 7.97 6.02 23.15
N ILE A 432 7.59 7.17 22.58
CA ILE A 432 6.18 7.49 22.33
C ILE A 432 5.88 7.22 20.86
N ILE A 433 5.02 6.26 20.60
CA ILE A 433 4.55 5.91 19.26
C ILE A 433 3.11 6.36 19.17
N THR A 434 2.86 7.42 18.41
CA THR A 434 1.50 7.90 18.15
C THR A 434 1.04 7.36 16.81
N PHE A 435 -0.12 6.73 16.77
CA PHE A 435 -0.72 6.27 15.52
C PHE A 435 -2.05 6.98 15.27
N TRP A 436 -2.15 7.64 14.11
CA TRP A 436 -3.33 8.40 13.68
C TRP A 436 -4.20 7.55 12.74
N HIS A 437 -5.38 7.13 13.20
CA HIS A 437 -6.21 6.13 12.51
C HIS A 437 -7.19 6.72 11.49
N ILE A 438 -7.47 8.01 11.58
CA ILE A 438 -8.31 8.71 10.60
C ILE A 438 -7.42 9.29 9.49
N PRO A 439 -7.99 9.78 8.37
CA PRO A 439 -7.18 10.48 7.39
C PRO A 439 -6.47 11.71 7.97
N TRP A 440 -5.38 12.13 7.33
CA TRP A 440 -4.79 13.45 7.59
C TRP A 440 -5.09 14.39 6.42
N PRO A 441 -5.74 15.54 6.66
CA PRO A 441 -6.16 16.43 5.59
C PRO A 441 -4.96 17.21 5.02
N ASN A 442 -5.15 17.92 3.91
CA ASN A 442 -4.13 18.84 3.41
C ASN A 442 -3.92 20.04 4.36
N PRO A 443 -2.80 20.78 4.23
CA PRO A 443 -2.50 21.89 5.13
C PRO A 443 -3.60 22.97 5.17
N GLU A 444 -4.19 23.32 4.02
CA GLU A 444 -5.26 24.33 3.95
C GLU A 444 -6.49 23.94 4.79
N ALA A 445 -6.95 22.69 4.65
CA ALA A 445 -8.09 22.20 5.39
C ALA A 445 -7.75 22.13 6.89
N PHE A 446 -6.59 21.61 7.27
CA PHE A 446 -6.17 21.57 8.67
C PHE A 446 -6.10 22.97 9.30
N GLY A 447 -5.72 23.97 8.51
CA GLY A 447 -5.64 25.39 8.91
C GLY A 447 -6.93 25.99 9.44
N ILE A 448 -8.09 25.35 9.23
CA ILE A 448 -9.39 25.76 9.79
C ILE A 448 -9.39 25.65 11.32
N CYS A 449 -8.60 24.74 11.91
CA CYS A 449 -8.54 24.57 13.36
C CYS A 449 -7.88 25.78 14.05
N PRO A 450 -8.54 26.42 15.03
CA PRO A 450 -7.96 27.55 15.75
C PRO A 450 -6.70 27.18 16.55
N TRP A 451 -6.63 25.95 17.08
CA TRP A 451 -5.54 25.45 17.91
C TRP A 451 -4.59 24.51 17.16
N ARG A 452 -4.46 24.71 15.85
CA ARG A 452 -3.63 23.88 14.96
C ARG A 452 -2.18 23.77 15.45
N GLU A 453 -1.61 24.86 15.96
CA GLU A 453 -0.20 24.90 16.39
C GLU A 453 0.00 24.06 17.65
N GLU A 454 -0.88 24.18 18.63
CA GLU A 454 -0.84 23.39 19.86
C GLU A 454 -1.03 21.90 19.58
N LEU A 455 -1.93 21.54 18.66
CA LEU A 455 -2.13 20.15 18.23
C LEU A 455 -0.86 19.58 17.58
N LEU A 456 -0.26 20.31 16.63
CA LEU A 456 0.95 19.87 15.94
C LEU A 456 2.13 19.76 16.92
N GLN A 457 2.33 20.74 17.80
CA GLN A 457 3.36 20.69 18.85
C GLN A 457 3.14 19.50 19.80
N GLY A 458 1.90 19.22 20.15
CA GLY A 458 1.51 18.05 20.93
C GLY A 458 1.93 16.76 20.24
N MET A 459 1.62 16.61 18.95
CA MET A 459 1.94 15.42 18.17
C MET A 459 3.46 15.22 17.98
N LEU A 460 4.22 16.31 17.83
CA LEU A 460 5.68 16.30 17.74
C LEU A 460 6.39 15.92 19.06
N GLY A 461 5.66 15.66 20.15
CA GLY A 461 6.24 14.97 21.31
C GLY A 461 6.54 13.49 21.06
N SER A 462 6.02 12.92 19.97
CA SER A 462 6.18 11.52 19.60
C SER A 462 7.60 11.22 19.11
N THR A 463 8.10 10.02 19.45
CA THR A 463 9.29 9.44 18.80
C THR A 463 8.96 8.97 17.39
N ILE A 464 7.82 8.31 17.23
CA ILE A 464 7.27 7.87 15.94
C ILE A 464 5.83 8.38 15.83
N LEU A 465 5.50 8.91 14.66
CA LEU A 465 4.16 9.33 14.29
C LEU A 465 3.75 8.55 13.04
N GLY A 466 2.86 7.59 13.26
CA GLY A 466 2.39 6.66 12.24
C GLY A 466 1.07 7.09 11.60
N PHE A 467 0.96 6.90 10.29
CA PHE A 467 -0.29 7.02 9.53
C PHE A 467 -0.57 5.77 8.71
N HIS A 468 -1.77 5.65 8.16
CA HIS A 468 -2.10 4.54 7.26
C HIS A 468 -1.42 4.58 5.90
N THR A 469 -1.30 5.77 5.29
CA THR A 469 -0.86 5.92 3.91
C THR A 469 0.33 6.89 3.80
N PRO A 470 1.21 6.70 2.81
CA PRO A 470 2.28 7.67 2.53
C PRO A 470 1.75 9.07 2.21
N PHE A 471 0.54 9.16 1.65
CA PHE A 471 -0.12 10.42 1.36
C PHE A 471 -0.45 11.21 2.65
N HIS A 472 -0.97 10.54 3.68
CA HIS A 472 -1.20 11.17 4.98
C HIS A 472 0.10 11.63 5.65
N CYS A 473 1.18 10.83 5.55
CA CYS A 473 2.51 11.23 6.04
C CYS A 473 3.00 12.51 5.36
N LYS A 474 2.87 12.59 4.03
CA LYS A 474 3.26 13.76 3.25
C LYS A 474 2.47 14.99 3.67
N ASN A 475 1.13 14.89 3.71
CA ASN A 475 0.28 16.00 4.11
C ASN A 475 0.60 16.48 5.54
N PHE A 476 0.90 15.57 6.47
CA PHE A 476 1.30 15.94 7.82
C PHE A 476 2.60 16.73 7.85
N MET A 477 3.64 16.26 7.16
CA MET A 477 4.91 16.98 7.07
C MET A 477 4.74 18.37 6.46
N GLU A 478 3.95 18.49 5.39
CA GLU A 478 3.63 19.80 4.77
C GLU A 478 2.80 20.70 5.70
N THR A 479 1.92 20.11 6.52
CA THR A 479 1.13 20.85 7.51
C THR A 479 2.03 21.42 8.61
N VAL A 480 2.99 20.62 9.09
CA VAL A 480 3.97 21.05 10.08
C VAL A 480 4.87 22.15 9.52
N ASP A 481 5.44 21.95 8.32
CA ASP A 481 6.30 22.93 7.65
C ASP A 481 5.60 24.28 7.44
N ARG A 482 4.30 24.25 7.17
CA ARG A 482 3.49 25.45 6.95
C ARG A 482 3.20 26.25 8.22
N TYR A 483 2.96 25.58 9.34
CA TYR A 483 2.40 26.22 10.54
C TYR A 483 3.38 26.32 11.72
N LEU A 484 4.49 25.59 11.69
CA LEU A 484 5.48 25.59 12.77
C LEU A 484 6.89 25.83 12.22
N GLU A 485 7.69 26.59 12.95
CA GLU A 485 9.12 26.73 12.69
C GLU A 485 9.84 25.43 13.10
N THR A 486 9.98 24.52 12.14
CA THR A 486 10.61 23.20 12.35
C THR A 486 11.62 22.89 11.25
N ARG A 487 12.53 21.96 11.54
CA ARG A 487 13.42 21.40 10.51
C ARG A 487 12.85 20.08 10.02
N VAL A 488 12.25 20.09 8.85
CA VAL A 488 11.72 18.89 8.18
C VAL A 488 12.80 18.33 7.24
N ASP A 489 13.15 17.06 7.39
CA ASP A 489 13.96 16.31 6.43
C ASP A 489 13.08 15.27 5.74
N HIS A 490 12.64 15.60 4.52
CA HIS A 490 11.83 14.69 3.70
C HIS A 490 12.59 13.41 3.28
N ALA A 491 13.93 13.45 3.21
CA ALA A 491 14.78 12.34 2.81
C ALA A 491 15.02 11.32 3.96
N SER A 492 14.78 11.70 5.21
CA SER A 492 14.65 10.76 6.33
C SER A 492 13.23 10.63 6.88
N ALA A 493 12.28 11.44 6.38
CA ALA A 493 10.91 11.54 6.89
C ALA A 493 10.89 11.88 8.39
N THR A 494 11.78 12.79 8.79
CA THR A 494 11.93 13.19 10.20
C THR A 494 11.69 14.68 10.37
N ILE A 495 11.08 15.04 11.49
CA ILE A 495 10.82 16.42 11.89
C ILE A 495 11.58 16.69 13.18
N SER A 496 12.39 17.73 13.21
CA SER A 496 13.09 18.20 14.41
C SER A 496 12.41 19.45 14.97
N HIS A 497 11.97 19.40 16.22
CA HIS A 497 11.31 20.49 16.92
C HIS A 497 11.72 20.53 18.40
N GLY A 498 12.26 21.67 18.85
CA GLY A 498 12.70 21.84 20.25
C GLY A 498 13.75 20.82 20.70
N GLY A 499 14.65 20.40 19.82
CA GLY A 499 15.67 19.39 20.08
C GLY A 499 15.18 17.93 20.03
N ASN A 500 13.88 17.70 19.83
CA ASN A 500 13.33 16.34 19.68
C ASN A 500 13.16 15.99 18.21
N LEU A 501 13.47 14.74 17.87
CA LEU A 501 13.30 14.19 16.54
C LEU A 501 12.07 13.26 16.51
N THR A 502 11.16 13.52 15.58
CA THR A 502 9.99 12.66 15.31
C THR A 502 10.14 12.00 13.95
N LEU A 503 10.07 10.67 13.89
CA LEU A 503 9.95 9.92 12.63
C LEU A 503 8.48 9.89 12.18
N VAL A 504 8.21 10.26 10.94
CA VAL A 504 6.88 10.17 10.32
C VAL A 504 6.89 9.04 9.30
N GLU A 505 6.02 8.05 9.44
CA GLU A 505 6.06 6.85 8.60
C GLU A 505 4.67 6.21 8.39
N ALA A 506 4.49 5.51 7.27
CA ALA A 506 3.25 4.84 6.93
C ALA A 506 3.24 3.38 7.40
N TYR A 507 2.28 3.04 8.26
CA TYR A 507 1.97 1.69 8.70
C TYR A 507 0.49 1.38 8.42
N PRO A 508 0.16 0.76 7.28
CA PRO A 508 -1.23 0.39 6.98
C PRO A 508 -1.71 -0.64 8.01
N ILE A 509 -2.77 -0.30 8.73
CA ILE A 509 -3.34 -1.19 9.74
C ILE A 509 -4.10 -2.31 9.06
N SER A 510 -4.22 -3.44 9.73
CA SER A 510 -4.90 -4.61 9.20
C SER A 510 -5.59 -5.37 10.32
N ILE A 511 -6.17 -6.51 9.98
CA ILE A 511 -6.90 -7.38 10.91
C ILE A 511 -6.02 -8.52 11.41
N GLN A 512 -6.48 -9.16 12.48
CA GLN A 512 -5.92 -10.42 12.93
C GLN A 512 -6.09 -11.50 11.86
N TRP A 513 -5.01 -12.22 11.58
CA TRP A 513 -5.02 -13.40 10.72
C TRP A 513 -4.25 -14.55 11.39
N PRO A 514 -4.80 -15.78 11.42
CA PRO A 514 -6.18 -16.15 11.06
C PRO A 514 -7.24 -15.54 12.01
N PRO A 515 -8.51 -15.40 11.57
CA PRO A 515 -9.59 -14.93 12.45
C PRO A 515 -9.79 -15.87 13.66
N PRO A 516 -10.09 -15.34 14.87
CA PRO A 516 -10.22 -16.14 16.09
C PRO A 516 -11.26 -17.26 16.02
N TRP A 517 -12.32 -17.05 15.23
CA TRP A 517 -13.44 -17.99 15.08
C TRP A 517 -13.29 -18.93 13.87
N GLN A 518 -12.12 -18.95 13.21
CA GLN A 518 -11.94 -19.74 11.98
C GLN A 518 -12.25 -21.23 12.16
N ASP A 519 -11.92 -21.82 13.31
CA ASP A 519 -12.12 -23.26 13.55
C ASP A 519 -13.57 -23.64 13.88
N ASN A 520 -14.36 -22.69 14.41
CA ASN A 520 -15.72 -22.93 14.91
C ASN A 520 -16.82 -22.23 14.08
N GLN A 521 -16.45 -21.58 12.96
CA GLN A 521 -17.43 -20.87 12.13
C GLN A 521 -18.21 -21.83 11.22
N PRO A 522 -19.51 -21.58 10.96
CA PRO A 522 -20.27 -22.34 9.98
C PRO A 522 -19.70 -22.22 8.57
N SER A 523 -19.97 -23.20 7.72
CA SER A 523 -19.58 -23.12 6.29
C SER A 523 -20.29 -21.96 5.59
N VAL A 524 -19.68 -21.42 4.53
CA VAL A 524 -20.27 -20.35 3.69
C VAL A 524 -21.68 -20.73 3.21
N ALA A 525 -21.87 -21.98 2.77
CA ALA A 525 -23.17 -22.48 2.32
C ALA A 525 -24.24 -22.46 3.43
N GLN A 526 -23.87 -22.84 4.66
CA GLN A 526 -24.77 -22.78 5.82
C GLN A 526 -25.14 -21.34 6.17
N CYS A 527 -24.15 -20.44 6.26
CA CYS A 527 -24.41 -19.01 6.51
C CYS A 527 -25.34 -18.42 5.45
N ARG A 528 -25.12 -18.72 4.17
CA ARG A 528 -25.97 -18.25 3.08
C ARG A 528 -27.41 -18.75 3.20
N ALA A 529 -27.60 -20.04 3.50
CA ALA A 529 -28.94 -20.60 3.70
C ALA A 529 -29.67 -20.01 4.92
N GLU A 530 -28.95 -19.82 6.04
CA GLU A 530 -29.49 -19.20 7.26
C GLU A 530 -29.93 -17.75 7.01
N ILE A 531 -29.07 -16.94 6.38
CA ILE A 531 -29.39 -15.53 6.10
C ILE A 531 -30.53 -15.42 5.09
N ARG A 532 -30.58 -16.23 4.04
CA ARG A 532 -31.71 -16.24 3.09
C ARG A 532 -33.03 -16.55 3.79
N LYS A 533 -33.04 -17.56 4.67
CA LYS A 533 -34.21 -17.90 5.49
C LYS A 533 -34.60 -16.77 6.44
N LEU A 534 -33.62 -16.14 7.10
CA LEU A 534 -33.84 -15.01 8.02
C LEU A 534 -34.47 -13.81 7.30
N LEU A 535 -33.98 -13.49 6.10
CA LEU A 535 -34.47 -12.38 5.29
C LEU A 535 -35.74 -12.72 4.49
N LYS A 536 -36.15 -14.00 4.48
CA LYS A 536 -37.29 -14.54 3.73
C LYS A 536 -37.17 -14.28 2.22
N ILE A 537 -35.97 -14.44 1.68
CA ILE A 537 -35.68 -14.32 0.26
C ILE A 537 -35.46 -15.69 -0.39
N ASP A 538 -35.66 -15.76 -1.70
CA ASP A 538 -35.50 -16.99 -2.47
C ASP A 538 -34.05 -17.52 -2.45
N ASN A 539 -33.91 -18.83 -2.66
CA ASN A 539 -32.61 -19.51 -2.65
C ASN A 539 -31.66 -19.03 -3.77
N ASP A 540 -32.20 -18.48 -4.86
CA ASP A 540 -31.41 -17.96 -5.98
C ASP A 540 -31.19 -16.44 -5.89
N CYS A 541 -31.70 -15.79 -4.84
CA CYS A 541 -31.50 -14.36 -4.60
C CYS A 541 -30.05 -14.09 -4.14
N LEU A 542 -29.38 -13.17 -4.84
CA LEU A 542 -28.04 -12.69 -4.55
C LEU A 542 -28.09 -11.69 -3.39
N ILE A 543 -27.05 -11.69 -2.56
CA ILE A 543 -26.97 -10.86 -1.36
C ILE A 543 -25.83 -9.85 -1.49
N GLY A 544 -26.15 -8.57 -1.48
CA GLY A 544 -25.17 -7.50 -1.27
C GLY A 544 -25.08 -7.14 0.21
N ILE A 545 -23.90 -6.74 0.69
CA ILE A 545 -23.72 -6.29 2.08
C ILE A 545 -22.93 -4.98 2.17
N GLY A 546 -23.40 -4.09 3.03
CA GLY A 546 -22.63 -2.96 3.57
C GLY A 546 -22.64 -3.04 5.09
N VAL A 547 -21.47 -2.90 5.72
CA VAL A 547 -21.32 -2.91 7.18
C VAL A 547 -20.56 -1.67 7.58
N ASP A 548 -21.20 -0.78 8.33
CA ASP A 548 -20.59 0.48 8.73
C ASP A 548 -21.12 0.94 10.09
N ARG A 549 -20.38 1.86 10.70
CA ARG A 549 -21.02 2.74 11.69
C ARG A 549 -21.94 3.70 10.94
N LEU A 550 -23.05 4.09 11.56
CA LEU A 550 -23.95 5.09 11.02
C LEU A 550 -23.29 6.48 11.09
N ASP A 551 -22.41 6.75 10.12
CA ASP A 551 -21.49 7.88 10.08
C ASP A 551 -21.47 8.44 8.65
N TYR A 552 -21.56 9.77 8.52
CA TYR A 552 -21.67 10.44 7.22
C TYR A 552 -20.44 10.25 6.32
N THR A 553 -19.31 9.82 6.87
CA THR A 553 -18.09 9.52 6.10
C THR A 553 -18.19 8.20 5.31
N LYS A 554 -19.15 7.34 5.64
CA LYS A 554 -19.21 5.95 5.12
C LYS A 554 -19.93 5.80 3.79
N GLY A 555 -20.49 6.89 3.25
CA GLY A 555 -21.11 6.88 1.93
C GLY A 555 -22.32 5.95 1.82
N ILE A 556 -23.07 5.78 2.93
CA ILE A 556 -24.24 4.89 2.99
C ILE A 556 -25.35 5.38 2.05
N LEU A 557 -25.54 6.70 1.95
CA LEU A 557 -26.55 7.28 1.06
C LEU A 557 -26.19 7.04 -0.41
N GLU A 558 -24.93 7.26 -0.76
CA GLU A 558 -24.38 7.01 -2.11
C GLU A 558 -24.50 5.54 -2.47
N ARG A 559 -24.22 4.64 -1.53
CA ARG A 559 -24.39 3.19 -1.70
C ARG A 559 -25.84 2.81 -2.00
N LEU A 560 -26.78 3.31 -1.20
CA LEU A 560 -28.20 3.02 -1.38
C LEU A 560 -28.72 3.59 -2.71
N ARG A 561 -28.23 4.76 -3.14
CA ARG A 561 -28.52 5.31 -4.47
C ARG A 561 -27.94 4.46 -5.61
N ALA A 562 -26.75 3.88 -5.43
CA ALA A 562 -26.19 2.95 -6.40
C ALA A 562 -27.01 1.65 -6.50
N VAL A 563 -27.53 1.15 -5.37
CA VAL A 563 -28.48 0.04 -5.35
C VAL A 563 -29.79 0.40 -6.07
N GLU A 564 -30.33 1.60 -5.84
CA GLU A 564 -31.49 2.09 -6.57
C GLU A 564 -31.22 2.15 -8.08
N SER A 565 -30.12 2.79 -8.49
CA SER A 565 -29.73 2.94 -9.89
C SER A 565 -29.49 1.59 -10.58
N LEU A 566 -28.91 0.61 -9.88
CA LEU A 566 -28.81 -0.77 -10.36
C LEU A 566 -30.19 -1.34 -10.69
N LEU A 567 -31.15 -1.23 -9.78
CA LEU A 567 -32.49 -1.80 -9.95
C LEU A 567 -33.29 -1.08 -11.05
N GLU A 568 -33.02 0.20 -11.30
CA GLU A 568 -33.57 0.95 -12.43
C GLU A 568 -32.99 0.51 -13.77
N ASN A 569 -31.67 0.40 -13.85
CA ASN A 569 -30.95 0.11 -15.10
C ASN A 569 -31.00 -1.38 -15.47
N HIS A 570 -31.15 -2.25 -14.47
CA HIS A 570 -31.21 -3.71 -14.62
C HIS A 570 -32.46 -4.28 -13.94
N PRO A 571 -33.66 -4.10 -14.54
CA PRO A 571 -34.91 -4.60 -13.97
C PRO A 571 -34.93 -6.11 -13.72
N GLU A 572 -34.08 -6.89 -14.41
CA GLU A 572 -33.91 -8.32 -14.18
C GLU A 572 -33.34 -8.66 -12.79
N MET A 573 -32.75 -7.69 -12.08
CA MET A 573 -32.25 -7.86 -10.72
C MET A 573 -33.34 -7.70 -9.67
N VAL A 574 -34.49 -7.10 -10.01
CA VAL A 574 -35.63 -6.96 -9.08
C VAL A 574 -36.17 -8.36 -8.75
N GLY A 575 -36.17 -8.70 -7.45
CA GLY A 575 -36.55 -10.03 -6.95
C GLY A 575 -35.42 -11.06 -6.94
N ARG A 576 -34.29 -10.75 -7.60
CA ARG A 576 -33.11 -11.62 -7.69
C ARG A 576 -31.90 -11.10 -6.91
N PHE A 577 -31.97 -9.89 -6.39
CA PHE A 577 -30.92 -9.27 -5.58
C PHE A 577 -31.51 -8.52 -4.39
N SER A 578 -30.94 -8.72 -3.20
CA SER A 578 -31.27 -7.95 -2.00
C SER A 578 -30.00 -7.41 -1.36
N PHE A 579 -30.07 -6.17 -0.90
CA PHE A 579 -28.97 -5.49 -0.22
C PHE A 579 -29.20 -5.40 1.28
N VAL A 580 -28.23 -5.83 2.09
CA VAL A 580 -28.26 -5.75 3.55
C VAL A 580 -27.31 -4.65 4.01
N GLN A 581 -27.85 -3.62 4.65
CA GLN A 581 -27.06 -2.59 5.31
C GLN A 581 -27.09 -2.80 6.82
N ILE A 582 -25.98 -3.26 7.40
CA ILE A 582 -25.77 -3.25 8.84
C ILE A 582 -25.16 -1.88 9.20
N ALA A 583 -25.85 -1.13 10.05
CA ALA A 583 -25.44 0.20 10.47
C ALA A 583 -25.42 0.29 11.99
N ALA A 584 -24.24 0.15 12.60
CA ALA A 584 -24.09 0.27 14.05
C ALA A 584 -24.35 1.72 14.49
N PRO A 585 -25.29 1.99 15.42
CA PRO A 585 -25.52 3.33 15.94
C PRO A 585 -24.25 3.94 16.50
N SER A 586 -23.95 5.20 16.15
CA SER A 586 -22.74 5.88 16.56
C SER A 586 -23.04 7.36 16.81
N ARG A 587 -22.61 7.88 17.97
CA ARG A 587 -22.68 9.32 18.32
C ARG A 587 -24.08 9.93 18.13
N SER A 588 -25.12 9.18 18.46
CA SER A 588 -26.53 9.54 18.24
C SER A 588 -27.01 10.79 19.01
N VAL A 589 -26.19 11.33 19.93
CA VAL A 589 -26.47 12.59 20.63
C VAL A 589 -26.25 13.82 19.73
N LEU A 590 -25.47 13.69 18.65
CA LEU A 590 -25.15 14.78 17.74
C LEU A 590 -26.24 14.96 16.67
N GLU A 591 -26.67 16.21 16.46
CA GLU A 591 -27.75 16.57 15.52
C GLU A 591 -27.45 16.09 14.09
N GLU A 592 -26.22 16.26 13.61
CA GLU A 592 -25.83 15.84 12.26
C GLU A 592 -25.93 14.32 12.06
N TYR A 593 -25.65 13.53 13.11
CA TYR A 593 -25.79 12.07 13.07
C TYR A 593 -27.26 11.64 13.08
N GLN A 594 -28.11 12.32 13.86
CA GLN A 594 -29.56 12.08 13.86
C GLN A 594 -30.17 12.43 12.50
N ALA A 595 -29.79 13.57 11.92
CA ALA A 595 -30.25 13.99 10.60
C ALA A 595 -29.78 13.03 9.51
N PHE A 596 -28.53 12.54 9.59
CA PHE A 596 -28.02 11.52 8.67
C PHE A 596 -28.77 10.20 8.80
N GLU A 597 -29.03 9.72 10.02
CA GLU A 597 -29.83 8.52 10.27
C GLU A 597 -31.22 8.63 9.63
N ALA A 598 -31.91 9.75 9.84
CA ALA A 598 -33.22 10.00 9.27
C ALA A 598 -33.21 9.93 7.74
N ARG A 599 -32.18 10.51 7.09
CA ARG A 599 -32.00 10.43 5.63
C ARG A 599 -31.76 8.99 5.16
N VAL A 600 -30.93 8.22 5.85
CA VAL A 600 -30.65 6.82 5.49
C VAL A 600 -31.91 5.98 5.59
N ARG A 601 -32.68 6.12 6.68
CA ARG A 601 -33.97 5.42 6.87
C ARG A 601 -35.00 5.80 5.81
N ALA A 602 -35.10 7.09 5.49
CA ALA A 602 -36.02 7.58 4.47
C ALA A 602 -35.67 7.02 3.08
N LEU A 603 -34.39 7.01 2.70
CA LEU A 603 -33.94 6.46 1.42
C LEU A 603 -34.17 4.96 1.33
N ALA A 604 -33.83 4.19 2.36
CA ALA A 604 -34.11 2.75 2.38
C ALA A 604 -35.62 2.45 2.25
N THR A 605 -36.46 3.24 2.93
CA THR A 605 -37.92 3.13 2.84
C THR A 605 -38.41 3.46 1.42
N HIS A 606 -37.88 4.51 0.80
CA HIS A 606 -38.20 4.91 -0.56
C HIS A 606 -37.92 3.79 -1.58
N ILE A 607 -36.70 3.23 -1.53
CA ILE A 607 -36.29 2.14 -2.42
C ILE A 607 -37.20 0.91 -2.23
N ASN A 608 -37.47 0.54 -0.98
CA ASN A 608 -38.36 -0.57 -0.68
C ASN A 608 -39.79 -0.33 -1.18
N GLN A 609 -40.36 0.87 -1.03
CA GLN A 609 -41.69 1.19 -1.55
C GLN A 609 -41.77 1.09 -3.08
N ARG A 610 -40.67 1.38 -3.76
CA ARG A 610 -40.60 1.42 -5.22
C ARG A 610 -40.41 0.05 -5.86
N PHE A 611 -39.58 -0.83 -5.28
CA PHE A 611 -39.19 -2.10 -5.90
C PHE A 611 -39.60 -3.37 -5.14
N ALA A 612 -40.15 -3.27 -3.92
CA ALA A 612 -40.62 -4.46 -3.20
C ALA A 612 -41.79 -5.13 -3.92
N ASN A 613 -41.87 -6.46 -3.82
CA ASN A 613 -42.97 -7.25 -4.36
C ASN A 613 -43.26 -8.44 -3.45
N GLY A 614 -44.49 -8.52 -2.92
CA GLY A 614 -44.88 -9.58 -1.98
C GLY A 614 -43.99 -9.61 -0.74
N ALA A 615 -43.28 -10.72 -0.54
CA ALA A 615 -42.34 -10.91 0.58
C ALA A 615 -40.93 -10.37 0.31
N TYR A 616 -40.59 -10.06 -0.94
CA TYR A 616 -39.26 -9.58 -1.34
C TYR A 616 -39.07 -8.09 -1.00
N GLN A 617 -37.91 -7.76 -0.42
CA GLN A 617 -37.45 -6.39 -0.23
C GLN A 617 -36.06 -6.19 -0.86
N PRO A 618 -35.83 -5.08 -1.58
CA PRO A 618 -34.52 -4.76 -2.14
C PRO A 618 -33.51 -4.34 -1.08
N VAL A 619 -33.92 -3.70 0.02
CA VAL A 619 -33.01 -3.16 1.05
C VAL A 619 -33.44 -3.56 2.46
N TYR A 620 -32.56 -4.28 3.16
CA TYR A 620 -32.69 -4.61 4.58
C TYR A 620 -31.76 -3.73 5.42
N LEU A 621 -32.30 -2.66 6.00
CA LEU A 621 -31.55 -1.76 6.88
C LEU A 621 -31.65 -2.23 8.34
N ARG A 622 -30.51 -2.61 8.93
CA ARG A 622 -30.36 -3.06 10.32
C ARG A 622 -29.59 -2.02 11.12
N VAL A 623 -30.31 -1.16 11.84
CA VAL A 623 -29.71 -0.10 12.67
C VAL A 623 -29.57 -0.58 14.11
N GLU A 624 -28.64 -1.50 14.34
CA GLU A 624 -28.38 -2.13 15.63
C GLU A 624 -26.93 -2.62 15.72
N HIS A 625 -26.44 -2.80 16.95
CA HIS A 625 -25.13 -3.39 17.18
C HIS A 625 -25.20 -4.90 16.95
N HIS A 626 -24.19 -5.44 16.25
CA HIS A 626 -24.02 -6.86 16.00
C HIS A 626 -22.64 -7.28 16.52
N GLU A 627 -22.57 -8.46 17.13
CA GLU A 627 -21.29 -9.02 17.55
C GLU A 627 -20.46 -9.47 16.33
N PRO A 628 -19.12 -9.47 16.41
CA PRO A 628 -18.24 -9.82 15.28
C PRO A 628 -18.58 -11.16 14.62
N GLU A 629 -18.98 -12.15 15.40
CA GLU A 629 -19.35 -13.49 14.92
C GLU A 629 -20.63 -13.45 14.07
N GLU A 630 -21.57 -12.57 14.39
CA GLU A 630 -22.81 -12.38 13.62
C GLU A 630 -22.51 -11.65 12.30
N VAL A 631 -21.70 -10.58 12.34
CA VAL A 631 -21.28 -9.87 11.13
C VAL A 631 -20.53 -10.80 10.19
N ASN A 632 -19.66 -11.68 10.71
CA ASN A 632 -18.96 -12.68 9.92
C ASN A 632 -19.92 -13.65 9.19
N ARG A 633 -21.06 -14.03 9.79
CA ARG A 633 -22.09 -14.83 9.10
C ARG A 633 -22.67 -14.10 7.90
N TYR A 634 -22.92 -12.79 8.02
CA TYR A 634 -23.39 -11.98 6.90
C TYR A 634 -22.33 -11.83 5.81
N TYR A 635 -21.05 -11.59 6.16
CA TYR A 635 -19.97 -11.56 5.17
C TYR A 635 -19.85 -12.87 4.39
N ARG A 636 -19.95 -14.02 5.07
CA ARG A 636 -19.93 -15.35 4.46
C ARG A 636 -21.15 -15.62 3.58
N ALA A 637 -22.31 -15.08 3.94
CA ALA A 637 -23.53 -15.22 3.15
C ALA A 637 -23.51 -14.38 1.87
N ALA A 638 -22.92 -13.19 1.92
CA ALA A 638 -22.96 -12.20 0.86
C ALA A 638 -22.25 -12.63 -0.43
N ASP A 639 -22.78 -12.23 -1.57
CA ASP A 639 -22.15 -12.38 -2.89
C ASP A 639 -21.29 -11.15 -3.22
N VAL A 640 -21.68 -9.96 -2.76
CA VAL A 640 -20.93 -8.71 -2.95
C VAL A 640 -20.85 -7.92 -1.66
N CYS A 641 -19.66 -7.45 -1.30
CA CYS A 641 -19.45 -6.49 -0.22
C CYS A 641 -19.16 -5.10 -0.81
N MET A 642 -19.88 -4.08 -0.31
CA MET A 642 -19.74 -2.70 -0.77
C MET A 642 -19.17 -1.83 0.34
N VAL A 643 -17.96 -1.33 0.12
CA VAL A 643 -17.26 -0.38 1.00
C VAL A 643 -17.09 0.93 0.26
N THR A 644 -18.05 1.84 0.40
CA THR A 644 -18.18 3.05 -0.43
C THR A 644 -17.91 4.33 0.36
N SER A 645 -16.98 4.27 1.32
CA SER A 645 -16.68 5.42 2.18
C SER A 645 -16.21 6.63 1.35
N LEU A 646 -16.71 7.81 1.70
CA LEU A 646 -16.37 9.08 1.05
C LEU A 646 -14.96 9.52 1.41
N HIS A 647 -14.51 9.19 2.62
CA HIS A 647 -13.13 9.32 3.06
C HIS A 647 -12.92 8.40 4.27
N ASP A 648 -11.90 7.54 4.24
CA ASP A 648 -11.63 6.60 5.32
C ASP A 648 -10.12 6.36 5.47
N GLY A 649 -9.63 6.34 6.71
CA GLY A 649 -8.20 6.17 6.98
C GLY A 649 -7.66 4.85 6.45
N MET A 650 -8.43 3.77 6.58
CA MET A 650 -8.10 2.43 6.06
C MET A 650 -9.35 1.69 5.59
N ASN A 651 -10.32 1.48 6.47
CA ASN A 651 -11.46 0.56 6.33
C ASN A 651 -11.13 -0.93 6.54
N LEU A 652 -11.40 -1.44 7.75
CA LEU A 652 -11.16 -2.84 8.09
C LEU A 652 -12.27 -3.79 7.64
N VAL A 653 -13.49 -3.28 7.42
CA VAL A 653 -14.64 -4.08 6.91
C VAL A 653 -14.30 -4.76 5.60
N ALA A 654 -13.60 -4.06 4.69
CA ALA A 654 -13.09 -4.64 3.46
C ALA A 654 -12.20 -5.89 3.73
N LYS A 655 -11.26 -5.77 4.66
CA LYS A 655 -10.32 -6.84 5.03
C LYS A 655 -11.01 -7.98 5.77
N GLU A 656 -11.98 -7.68 6.64
CA GLU A 656 -12.81 -8.67 7.33
C GLU A 656 -13.65 -9.50 6.36
N PHE A 657 -14.29 -8.86 5.37
CA PHE A 657 -15.00 -9.56 4.31
C PHE A 657 -14.06 -10.52 3.57
N ILE A 658 -12.90 -10.04 3.11
CA ILE A 658 -11.90 -10.87 2.42
C ILE A 658 -11.48 -12.06 3.28
N ALA A 659 -11.21 -11.84 4.58
CA ALA A 659 -10.82 -12.91 5.49
C ALA A 659 -11.93 -13.93 5.74
N SER A 660 -13.19 -13.50 5.72
CA SER A 660 -14.34 -14.39 5.89
C SER A 660 -14.59 -15.33 4.70
N ARG A 661 -14.06 -15.04 3.50
CA ARG A 661 -14.31 -15.82 2.26
C ARG A 661 -13.28 -16.90 2.01
N ASP A 662 -13.26 -17.91 2.88
CA ASP A 662 -12.43 -19.11 2.73
C ASP A 662 -12.81 -20.00 1.53
N ASP A 663 -14.00 -19.80 0.95
CA ASP A 663 -14.43 -20.38 -0.32
C ASP A 663 -13.84 -19.68 -1.56
N GLU A 664 -13.03 -18.64 -1.35
CA GLU A 664 -12.44 -17.78 -2.37
C GLU A 664 -13.48 -17.15 -3.31
N ARG A 665 -14.74 -17.00 -2.90
CA ARG A 665 -15.78 -16.39 -3.74
C ARG A 665 -16.23 -15.04 -3.21
N GLY A 666 -17.08 -14.39 -3.99
CA GLY A 666 -17.62 -13.07 -3.69
C GLY A 666 -16.73 -11.94 -4.20
N VAL A 667 -17.33 -10.75 -4.29
CA VAL A 667 -16.67 -9.59 -4.89
C VAL A 667 -16.67 -8.43 -3.91
N LEU A 668 -15.55 -7.71 -3.83
CA LEU A 668 -15.43 -6.48 -3.07
C LEU A 668 -15.54 -5.28 -4.03
N VAL A 669 -16.51 -4.41 -3.79
CA VAL A 669 -16.60 -3.07 -4.39
C VAL A 669 -16.05 -2.08 -3.37
N LEU A 670 -15.00 -1.34 -3.72
CA LEU A 670 -14.21 -0.55 -2.77
C LEU A 670 -14.02 0.89 -3.26
N SER A 671 -14.29 1.86 -2.40
CA SER A 671 -14.04 3.26 -2.68
C SER A 671 -12.54 3.55 -2.76
N GLN A 672 -12.15 4.31 -3.79
CA GLN A 672 -10.79 4.83 -3.95
C GLN A 672 -10.36 5.79 -2.82
N PHE A 673 -11.30 6.28 -2.01
CA PHE A 673 -11.02 7.19 -0.88
C PHE A 673 -10.83 6.46 0.45
N THR A 674 -10.56 5.15 0.40
CA THR A 674 -10.20 4.34 1.56
C THR A 674 -8.71 4.02 1.52
N GLY A 675 -8.05 4.02 2.68
CA GLY A 675 -6.65 3.57 2.75
C GLY A 675 -6.46 2.13 2.24
N ALA A 676 -7.48 1.26 2.38
CA ALA A 676 -7.44 -0.12 1.90
C ALA A 676 -7.35 -0.24 0.37
N ALA A 677 -7.79 0.77 -0.39
CA ALA A 677 -7.67 0.79 -1.85
C ALA A 677 -6.21 0.85 -2.33
N HIS A 678 -5.27 1.27 -1.49
CA HIS A 678 -3.83 1.23 -1.78
C HIS A 678 -3.20 -0.16 -1.58
N GLU A 679 -3.94 -1.09 -0.99
CA GLU A 679 -3.49 -2.46 -0.82
C GLU A 679 -4.32 -3.37 -1.75
N LEU A 680 -5.66 -3.27 -1.73
CA LEU A 680 -6.63 -4.16 -2.36
C LEU A 680 -6.91 -3.86 -3.85
N TYR A 681 -5.91 -3.99 -4.71
CA TYR A 681 -6.02 -3.65 -6.14
C TYR A 681 -6.99 -4.53 -6.94
N GLU A 682 -7.26 -5.76 -6.52
CA GLU A 682 -8.17 -6.69 -7.21
C GLU A 682 -9.65 -6.45 -6.87
N ALA A 683 -9.96 -5.53 -5.96
CA ALA A 683 -11.31 -5.05 -5.75
C ALA A 683 -11.83 -4.26 -6.97
N LEU A 684 -13.15 -4.14 -7.10
CA LEU A 684 -13.74 -3.20 -8.05
C LEU A 684 -13.67 -1.79 -7.44
N ILE A 685 -12.65 -1.03 -7.84
CA ILE A 685 -12.42 0.33 -7.34
C ILE A 685 -13.42 1.30 -7.95
N VAL A 686 -14.13 2.04 -7.10
CA VAL A 686 -15.16 3.01 -7.51
C VAL A 686 -14.90 4.38 -6.92
N ASN A 687 -15.40 5.41 -7.62
CA ASN A 687 -15.61 6.72 -7.03
C ASN A 687 -17.05 6.78 -6.47
N PRO A 688 -17.26 6.78 -5.13
CA PRO A 688 -18.61 6.77 -4.55
C PRO A 688 -19.45 8.00 -4.90
N TYR A 689 -18.85 9.08 -5.42
CA TYR A 689 -19.59 10.25 -5.91
C TYR A 689 -20.19 10.03 -7.32
N HIS A 690 -19.75 9.00 -8.04
CA HIS A 690 -20.32 8.61 -9.33
C HIS A 690 -21.25 7.41 -9.12
N ILE A 691 -22.53 7.70 -8.95
CA ILE A 691 -23.55 6.71 -8.57
C ILE A 691 -23.70 5.65 -9.66
N GLU A 692 -23.74 6.06 -10.93
CA GLU A 692 -23.90 5.18 -12.09
C GLU A 692 -22.69 4.24 -12.23
N GLN A 693 -21.47 4.75 -12.11
CA GLN A 693 -20.26 3.91 -12.09
C GLN A 693 -20.31 2.89 -10.95
N THR A 694 -20.79 3.30 -9.77
CA THR A 694 -20.91 2.41 -8.61
C THR A 694 -21.99 1.35 -8.83
N ALA A 695 -23.09 1.71 -9.50
CA ALA A 695 -24.15 0.77 -9.89
C ALA A 695 -23.67 -0.23 -10.95
N ASP A 696 -22.93 0.23 -11.96
CA ASP A 696 -22.32 -0.61 -13.00
C ASP A 696 -21.31 -1.60 -12.38
N ALA A 697 -20.49 -1.13 -11.44
CA ALA A 697 -19.55 -1.99 -10.70
C ALA A 697 -20.29 -3.02 -9.82
N LEU A 698 -21.43 -2.64 -9.22
CA LEU A 698 -22.27 -3.57 -8.47
C LEU A 698 -22.90 -4.62 -9.42
N TYR A 699 -23.37 -4.22 -10.59
CA TYR A 699 -23.89 -5.16 -11.61
C TYR A 699 -22.79 -6.13 -12.07
N GLN A 700 -21.61 -5.60 -12.37
CA GLN A 700 -20.43 -6.40 -12.73
C GLN A 700 -20.10 -7.39 -11.61
N ALA A 701 -20.13 -6.96 -10.34
CA ALA A 701 -19.86 -7.81 -9.19
C ALA A 701 -20.87 -8.97 -9.09
N LEU A 702 -22.16 -8.69 -9.29
CA LEU A 702 -23.24 -9.69 -9.21
C LEU A 702 -23.23 -10.67 -10.39
N THR A 703 -22.72 -10.26 -11.55
CA THR A 703 -22.65 -11.08 -12.77
C THR A 703 -21.26 -11.68 -13.02
N MET A 704 -20.30 -11.44 -12.13
CA MET A 704 -18.91 -11.89 -12.28
C MET A 704 -18.81 -13.42 -12.30
N PRO A 705 -18.15 -14.03 -13.30
CA PRO A 705 -17.93 -15.47 -13.33
C PRO A 705 -17.14 -15.98 -12.13
N GLU A 706 -17.45 -17.19 -11.65
CA GLU A 706 -16.83 -17.74 -10.44
C GLU A 706 -15.30 -17.83 -10.50
N PHE A 707 -14.73 -18.11 -11.68
CA PHE A 707 -13.26 -18.18 -11.85
C PHE A 707 -12.61 -16.82 -11.60
N GLU A 708 -13.22 -15.72 -12.05
CA GLU A 708 -12.71 -14.37 -11.84
C GLU A 708 -12.82 -13.97 -10.37
N GLN A 709 -13.95 -14.30 -9.72
CA GLN A 709 -14.12 -14.07 -8.28
C GLN A 709 -13.00 -14.75 -7.48
N ARG A 710 -12.66 -16.00 -7.82
CA ARG A 710 -11.61 -16.78 -7.16
C ARG A 710 -10.23 -16.17 -7.30
N GLU A 711 -9.85 -15.77 -8.50
CA GLU A 711 -8.53 -15.17 -8.73
C GLU A 711 -8.38 -13.84 -7.95
N ARG A 712 -9.40 -12.97 -7.99
CA ARG A 712 -9.41 -11.71 -7.24
C ARG A 712 -9.35 -11.95 -5.73
N MET A 713 -10.22 -12.83 -5.22
CA MET A 713 -10.31 -13.11 -3.78
C MET A 713 -9.04 -13.77 -3.26
N ARG A 714 -8.44 -14.71 -4.01
CA ARG A 714 -7.18 -15.36 -3.61
C ARG A 714 -6.04 -14.36 -3.47
N SER A 715 -5.89 -13.43 -4.42
CA SER A 715 -4.88 -12.37 -4.34
C SER A 715 -5.07 -11.50 -3.10
N MET A 716 -6.28 -10.98 -2.90
CA MET A 716 -6.60 -10.14 -1.74
C MET A 716 -6.45 -10.88 -0.41
N ARG A 717 -6.82 -12.17 -0.33
CA ARG A 717 -6.62 -12.99 0.87
C ARG A 717 -5.15 -13.20 1.19
N SER A 718 -4.30 -13.43 0.19
CA SER A 718 -2.84 -13.54 0.41
C SER A 718 -2.29 -12.25 1.01
N MET A 719 -2.68 -11.11 0.44
CA MET A 719 -2.26 -9.82 0.96
C MET A 719 -2.74 -9.57 2.39
N VAL A 720 -4.01 -9.82 2.73
CA VAL A 720 -4.51 -9.62 4.10
C VAL A 720 -3.82 -10.56 5.10
N ARG A 721 -3.51 -11.80 4.69
CA ARG A 721 -2.75 -12.76 5.50
C ARG A 721 -1.34 -12.27 5.79
N ASP A 722 -0.62 -11.83 4.75
CA ASP A 722 0.81 -11.49 4.83
C ASP A 722 0.99 -10.10 5.47
N PHE A 723 0.05 -9.19 5.23
CA PHE A 723 -0.01 -7.83 5.77
C PHE A 723 -1.06 -7.72 6.89
N ASN A 724 -0.94 -8.58 7.90
CA ASN A 724 -1.86 -8.62 9.04
C ASN A 724 -1.49 -7.64 10.17
N VAL A 725 -2.32 -7.60 11.22
CA VAL A 725 -2.16 -6.66 12.34
C VAL A 725 -0.87 -6.85 13.15
N TYR A 726 -0.36 -8.08 13.24
CA TYR A 726 0.89 -8.37 13.95
C TYR A 726 2.08 -7.77 13.20
N ARG A 727 2.04 -7.77 11.86
CA ARG A 727 3.01 -7.06 11.03
C ARG A 727 2.94 -5.55 11.26
N TRP A 728 1.74 -4.98 11.27
CA TRP A 728 1.54 -3.55 11.53
C TRP A 728 2.21 -3.11 12.83
N ALA A 729 1.94 -3.81 13.93
CA ALA A 729 2.56 -3.52 15.23
C ALA A 729 4.07 -3.80 15.22
N GLY A 730 4.48 -4.95 14.68
CA GLY A 730 5.87 -5.37 14.62
C GLY A 730 6.77 -4.36 13.92
N ARG A 731 6.32 -3.77 12.81
CA ARG A 731 7.11 -2.74 12.09
C ARG A 731 7.35 -1.49 12.92
N MET A 732 6.31 -0.96 13.57
CA MET A 732 6.46 0.21 14.44
C MET A 732 7.44 -0.07 15.60
N LEU A 733 7.36 -1.27 16.19
CA LEU A 733 8.23 -1.68 17.29
C LEU A 733 9.69 -1.89 16.86
N ILE A 734 9.92 -2.45 15.67
CA ILE A 734 11.26 -2.55 15.07
C ILE A 734 11.87 -1.17 14.89
N ASP A 735 11.12 -0.24 14.28
CA ASP A 735 11.65 1.09 14.00
C ASP A 735 11.86 1.89 15.30
N ALA A 736 11.02 1.69 16.30
CA ALA A 736 11.22 2.20 17.65
C ALA A 736 12.52 1.66 18.29
N SER A 737 12.77 0.35 18.19
CA SER A 737 14.01 -0.25 18.70
C SER A 737 15.26 0.32 18.01
N LYS A 738 15.21 0.50 16.68
CA LYS A 738 16.33 1.11 15.93
C LYS A 738 16.62 2.54 16.38
N ILE A 739 15.58 3.36 16.63
CA ILE A 739 15.75 4.73 17.13
C ILE A 739 16.41 4.70 18.52
N ARG A 740 15.91 3.87 19.44
CA ARG A 740 16.51 3.70 20.78
C ARG A 740 17.97 3.27 20.72
N GLN A 741 18.32 2.35 19.82
CA GLN A 741 19.71 1.92 19.65
C GLN A 741 20.61 3.06 19.18
N ARG A 742 20.14 3.91 18.26
CA ARG A 742 20.86 5.10 17.80
C ARG A 742 21.04 6.11 18.92
N GLU A 743 19.99 6.40 19.70
CA GLU A 743 20.07 7.32 20.84
C GLU A 743 21.06 6.81 21.91
N LYS A 744 20.99 5.52 22.26
CA LYS A 744 21.95 4.89 23.19
C LYS A 744 23.39 4.96 22.67
N LEU A 745 23.59 4.81 21.37
CA LEU A 745 24.91 4.91 20.75
C LEU A 745 25.42 6.36 20.74
N ALA A 746 24.58 7.33 20.37
CA ALA A 746 24.94 8.75 20.39
C ALA A 746 25.31 9.22 21.80
N ALA A 747 24.53 8.84 22.81
CA ALA A 747 24.82 9.11 24.22
C ALA A 747 26.16 8.50 24.68
N ARG A 748 26.52 7.30 24.20
CA ARG A 748 27.82 6.66 24.50
C ARG A 748 29.00 7.34 23.81
N ILE A 749 28.79 7.91 22.63
CA ILE A 749 29.83 8.59 21.84
C ILE A 749 30.00 10.06 22.28
N GLY A 750 29.11 10.59 23.13
CA GLY A 750 29.17 11.98 23.60
C GLY A 750 28.73 12.99 22.53
N MET A 751 27.97 12.56 21.53
CA MET A 751 27.32 13.45 20.58
C MET A 751 25.97 13.85 21.19
N GLU A 752 25.82 15.11 21.61
CA GLU A 752 24.49 15.66 21.90
C GLU A 752 23.69 15.68 20.60
N THR A 753 22.57 14.95 20.60
CA THR A 753 21.61 14.83 19.48
C THR A 753 20.67 16.01 19.39
#